data_AF-A0AAE3JDH6-F1
#
_entry.id   AF-A0AAE3JDH6-F1
#
_cell.length_a   1.000
_cell.length_b   1.000
_cell.length_c   1.000
_cell.angle_alpha   90.00
_cell.angle_beta   90.00
_cell.angle_gamma   90.00
#
_symmetry.space_group_name_H-M   'P 1'
#
loop_
_entity.id
_entity.type
_entity.pdbx_description
1 polymer ?
#
loop_
_entity_poly.entity_id
_entity_poly.type
_entity_poly.pdbx_seq_one_letter_code
_entity_poly.pdbx_strand_id
1 'polypeptide(L)'
;MQSSITQLPLQSKEMVSQFSKVVLQTKEVTFGFRRAEVKDGHFVINGRNTYLRGTHFGGDYPLSGIPDCGSAYWDKIMETVKTWGMNFIRCHSYCPPEAAFEAADRAGVYLQIECDMWNVFAPDAQMNNVLWEETKRILDTFGNHPSFLMLSPSNEPGGDWLMPLTDWVSKCRAYDSRHLYTIQSGWPYPMEPDKITGTDYVYFHRSGFGIQPGGTIRGPRGWNGGDYRESLKDISYPVICHELGQWCAYPNFDVIDKFTGYLQPGNFEIFRESARAHDVLGQNKEFVYNSGRQQVRMLKEDLEANLRTPYIYGFELLDLHDYLGQGTALVGILDPFWDSKGYVTPNEWRQFCDETVLLARIESYCIDRAKNATISIPIEVSHFGRAPLQSVRIHWQLEQQPVTEYTYGEHGKTLTQTVFQPPVLCGTLKQRDYALEKNQSAGCIYLNMEDIQPDCAYVLRVSIEANGKIVENTWPFWIFDSSKSNQVSTPDESKAETDTHEAVFITSDRFHAETLLNEGKRVLFELPYEDTSYDCPPVRFNPSFWNSQMGPTWARGMGMIIQNAHSAFASFPTTADGGWQWQSLIENARGLRVEKLGCDCITNLVQPIDEWNRNDKMSLLFECQVGTARLMMTSINLEQDTPQAAALKKSILSYMKSDAFEPQGQVSWKQLSSLFEINDVMKELDAKIDDDSLSACLDGNPQTFVRLTGGYPYSFIIQTTQKHNISGILYMPRQNHREHEGELRSYCIEAWVNDTWKQVQKGKLSSSYEPKRITFLHEVYTDRIRFTALDTFSAPGKSCFWAMEPDGWYQKEADTTANPEFKGQLPQDIFSASVINLLLAEEEEMAVWKQHAEQRSVHLKEAVTSIASEKSATAEIDN
;
A
#
# COMPACT_ATOMS: atom_id res chain seq x y z
N MET A 1 -8.55 -9.81 -44.72
CA MET A 1 -8.45 -10.01 -46.18
C MET A 1 -6.97 -10.08 -46.52
N GLN A 2 -6.49 -11.15 -47.16
CA GLN A 2 -5.13 -11.18 -47.70
C GLN A 2 -5.12 -10.36 -49.00
N SER A 3 -4.28 -9.32 -49.06
CA SER A 3 -3.98 -8.66 -50.33
C SER A 3 -2.48 -8.41 -50.42
N SER A 4 -1.86 -8.92 -51.48
CA SER A 4 -0.46 -8.71 -51.81
C SER A 4 -0.22 -7.31 -52.35
N ILE A 5 0.66 -6.52 -51.73
CA ILE A 5 1.16 -5.26 -52.30
C ILE A 5 2.57 -5.52 -52.84
N THR A 6 2.78 -5.23 -54.13
CA THR A 6 4.08 -5.35 -54.79
C THR A 6 4.72 -3.96 -54.86
N GLN A 7 5.81 -3.72 -54.14
CA GLN A 7 6.63 -2.52 -54.32
C GLN A 7 7.56 -2.72 -55.53
N LEU A 8 7.53 -1.79 -56.49
CA LEU A 8 8.45 -1.74 -57.62
C LEU A 8 9.52 -0.67 -57.36
N PRO A 9 10.81 -0.94 -57.61
CA PRO A 9 11.83 0.08 -57.54
C PRO A 9 11.66 1.08 -58.69
N LEU A 10 11.82 2.37 -58.36
CA LEU A 10 11.86 3.47 -59.32
C LEU A 10 12.97 3.23 -60.35
N GLN A 11 12.58 2.95 -61.60
CA GLN A 11 13.43 3.24 -62.75
C GLN A 11 12.75 4.29 -63.63
N SER A 12 13.57 5.27 -64.01
CA SER A 12 13.28 6.44 -64.82
C SER A 12 12.45 6.13 -66.06
N LYS A 13 11.51 7.03 -66.37
CA LYS A 13 10.82 7.12 -67.66
C LYS A 13 11.83 7.17 -68.80
N GLU A 14 12.05 6.05 -69.49
CA GLU A 14 12.04 5.90 -70.94
C GLU A 14 12.42 4.45 -71.32
N MET A 15 11.72 3.92 -72.32
CA MET A 15 11.81 2.55 -72.88
C MET A 15 11.25 1.40 -72.03
N VAL A 16 9.95 1.14 -72.22
CA VAL A 16 9.35 -0.19 -72.01
C VAL A 16 9.12 -0.83 -73.37
N SER A 17 9.95 -1.79 -73.76
CA SER A 17 9.49 -3.00 -74.48
C SER A 17 10.61 -4.04 -74.54
N GLN A 18 10.30 -5.29 -74.17
CA GLN A 18 11.08 -6.52 -74.34
C GLN A 18 11.93 -7.06 -73.17
N PHE A 19 11.47 -6.93 -71.92
CA PHE A 19 11.84 -7.89 -70.89
C PHE A 19 10.59 -8.39 -70.17
N SER A 20 10.46 -9.72 -70.02
CA SER A 20 9.50 -10.29 -69.09
C SER A 20 9.78 -9.67 -67.72
N LYS A 21 8.81 -8.97 -67.14
CA LYS A 21 8.96 -8.39 -65.79
C LYS A 21 9.19 -9.54 -64.82
N VAL A 22 10.44 -9.77 -64.43
CA VAL A 22 10.80 -10.75 -63.41
C VAL A 22 10.57 -10.06 -62.07
N VAL A 23 9.65 -10.61 -61.28
CA VAL A 23 9.50 -10.21 -59.88
C VAL A 23 10.76 -10.67 -59.14
N LEU A 24 11.60 -9.72 -58.72
CA LEU A 24 12.86 -10.01 -58.02
C LEU A 24 12.65 -10.37 -56.55
N GLN A 25 11.55 -9.89 -55.95
CA GLN A 25 11.17 -10.19 -54.56
C GLN A 25 9.64 -10.03 -54.39
N THR A 26 9.05 -10.90 -53.58
CA THR A 26 7.67 -10.78 -53.10
C THR A 26 7.67 -10.85 -51.58
N LYS A 27 6.93 -9.96 -50.92
CA LYS A 27 6.67 -10.02 -49.47
C LYS A 27 5.16 -10.08 -49.29
N GLU A 28 4.69 -11.08 -48.55
CA GLU A 28 3.30 -11.15 -48.10
C GLU A 28 3.23 -10.50 -46.71
N VAL A 29 2.25 -9.62 -46.51
CA VAL A 29 2.08 -8.89 -45.25
C VAL A 29 0.63 -9.01 -44.79
N THR A 30 0.46 -9.32 -43.52
CA THR A 30 -0.85 -9.24 -42.85
C THR A 30 -0.99 -7.83 -42.29
N PHE A 31 -2.12 -7.18 -42.54
CA PHE A 31 -2.40 -5.84 -42.05
C PHE A 31 -3.89 -5.69 -41.70
N GLY A 32 -4.20 -4.70 -40.87
CA GLY A 32 -5.57 -4.35 -40.48
C GLY A 32 -5.92 -2.92 -40.83
N PHE A 33 -7.17 -2.68 -41.23
CA PHE A 33 -7.69 -1.33 -41.40
C PHE A 33 -8.18 -0.80 -40.05
N ARG A 34 -7.46 0.16 -39.49
CA ARG A 34 -7.87 0.88 -38.29
C ARG A 34 -7.56 2.37 -38.43
N ARG A 35 -8.45 3.19 -37.89
CA ARG A 35 -8.27 4.63 -37.68
C ARG A 35 -8.33 4.89 -36.17
N ALA A 36 -7.23 5.36 -35.60
CA ALA A 36 -7.21 5.86 -34.22
C ALA A 36 -7.08 7.37 -34.25
N GLU A 37 -7.91 8.03 -33.46
CA GLU A 37 -7.99 9.47 -33.42
C GLU A 37 -8.30 9.92 -32.00
N VAL A 38 -7.98 11.17 -31.75
CA VAL A 38 -8.46 11.88 -30.56
C VAL A 38 -9.46 12.92 -31.02
N LYS A 39 -10.65 12.89 -30.44
CA LYS A 39 -11.74 13.79 -30.79
C LYS A 39 -12.55 14.12 -29.55
N ASP A 40 -12.80 15.41 -29.33
CA ASP A 40 -13.62 15.93 -28.22
C ASP A 40 -13.16 15.39 -26.84
N GLY A 41 -11.85 15.23 -26.64
CA GLY A 41 -11.25 14.69 -25.40
C GLY A 41 -11.34 13.18 -25.23
N HIS A 42 -11.70 12.43 -26.28
CA HIS A 42 -11.92 10.98 -26.23
C HIS A 42 -10.96 10.23 -27.16
N PHE A 43 -10.60 8.99 -26.79
CA PHE A 43 -10.00 8.04 -27.73
C PHE A 43 -11.09 7.50 -28.66
N VAL A 44 -10.91 7.66 -29.98
CA VAL A 44 -11.86 7.20 -31.00
C VAL A 44 -11.19 6.21 -31.93
N ILE A 45 -11.64 4.96 -31.90
CA ILE A 45 -11.13 3.89 -32.76
C ILE A 45 -12.22 3.46 -33.73
N ASN A 46 -11.99 3.62 -35.02
CA ASN A 46 -12.96 3.35 -36.08
C ASN A 46 -14.32 4.04 -35.84
N GLY A 47 -14.29 5.30 -35.37
CA GLY A 47 -15.49 6.08 -35.08
C GLY A 47 -16.18 5.74 -33.76
N ARG A 48 -15.56 4.94 -32.89
CA ARG A 48 -16.12 4.53 -31.59
C ARG A 48 -15.29 5.04 -30.43
N ASN A 49 -15.95 5.65 -29.45
CA ASN A 49 -15.32 5.97 -28.16
C ASN A 49 -14.79 4.69 -27.53
N THR A 50 -13.54 4.74 -27.06
CA THR A 50 -12.82 3.60 -26.50
C THR A 50 -12.26 3.96 -25.15
N TYR A 51 -12.39 3.03 -24.20
CA TYR A 51 -11.71 3.08 -22.91
C TYR A 51 -10.59 2.04 -22.90
N LEU A 52 -9.38 2.47 -22.56
CA LEU A 52 -8.19 1.62 -22.56
C LEU A 52 -7.96 1.06 -21.16
N ARG A 53 -8.16 -0.25 -21.00
CA ARG A 53 -7.94 -0.99 -19.75
C ARG A 53 -6.60 -1.71 -19.88
N GLY A 54 -5.58 -1.07 -19.35
CA GLY A 54 -4.18 -1.40 -19.56
C GLY A 54 -3.56 -2.18 -18.42
N THR A 55 -2.62 -3.04 -18.80
CA THR A 55 -1.56 -3.51 -17.92
C THR A 55 -0.22 -3.01 -18.42
N HIS A 56 0.70 -2.76 -17.49
CA HIS A 56 2.12 -2.64 -17.78
C HIS A 56 2.68 -3.98 -18.27
N PHE A 57 3.82 -3.96 -18.94
CA PHE A 57 4.69 -5.11 -19.07
C PHE A 57 6.11 -4.59 -19.16
N GLY A 58 6.97 -4.98 -18.22
CA GLY A 58 8.36 -4.50 -18.12
C GLY A 58 9.38 -5.32 -18.91
N GLY A 59 8.92 -6.28 -19.72
CA GLY A 59 9.80 -7.17 -20.47
C GLY A 59 10.55 -8.15 -19.57
N ASP A 60 9.95 -8.54 -18.44
CA ASP A 60 10.47 -9.56 -17.54
C ASP A 60 10.10 -10.97 -18.00
N TYR A 61 11.10 -11.85 -18.11
CA TYR A 61 10.94 -13.24 -18.57
C TYR A 61 11.58 -14.19 -17.54
N PRO A 62 10.80 -14.72 -16.58
CA PRO A 62 11.32 -15.39 -15.37
C PRO A 62 12.20 -16.63 -15.65
N LEU A 63 12.07 -17.26 -16.82
CA LEU A 63 12.88 -18.43 -17.18
C LEU A 63 14.13 -18.07 -17.99
N SER A 64 14.00 -17.18 -18.97
CA SER A 64 15.05 -16.92 -19.96
C SER A 64 15.88 -15.68 -19.65
N GLY A 65 15.30 -14.69 -18.97
CA GLY A 65 15.88 -13.34 -18.83
C GLY A 65 15.99 -12.55 -20.14
N ILE A 66 15.42 -13.05 -21.24
CA ILE A 66 15.45 -12.42 -22.55
C ILE A 66 14.07 -12.48 -23.23
N PRO A 67 13.74 -11.54 -24.12
CA PRO A 67 12.46 -11.53 -24.83
C PRO A 67 12.11 -12.86 -25.51
N ASP A 68 10.91 -13.36 -25.22
CA ASP A 68 10.36 -14.54 -25.90
C ASP A 68 9.86 -14.14 -27.30
N CYS A 69 10.45 -14.72 -28.34
CA CYS A 69 10.08 -14.47 -29.73
C CYS A 69 9.06 -15.49 -30.27
N GLY A 70 8.52 -16.37 -29.43
CA GLY A 70 7.57 -17.42 -29.80
C GLY A 70 6.12 -16.97 -29.71
N SER A 71 5.32 -17.30 -30.72
CA SER A 71 3.90 -16.93 -30.76
C SER A 71 3.09 -17.50 -29.59
N ALA A 72 3.39 -18.71 -29.14
CA ALA A 72 2.64 -19.40 -28.08
C ALA A 72 2.72 -18.67 -26.73
N TYR A 73 3.87 -18.07 -26.40
CA TYR A 73 4.01 -17.25 -25.20
C TYR A 73 3.06 -16.04 -25.28
N TRP A 74 3.16 -15.27 -26.36
CA TRP A 74 2.34 -14.08 -26.54
C TRP A 74 0.85 -14.38 -26.66
N ASP A 75 0.46 -15.48 -27.31
CA ASP A 75 -0.94 -15.92 -27.35
C ASP A 75 -1.49 -16.18 -25.94
N LYS A 76 -0.70 -16.82 -25.04
CA LYS A 76 -1.04 -16.99 -23.61
C LYS A 76 -1.23 -15.63 -22.93
N ILE A 77 -0.31 -14.68 -23.13
CA ILE A 77 -0.38 -13.35 -22.52
C ILE A 77 -1.65 -12.60 -22.98
N MET A 78 -1.92 -12.58 -24.29
CA MET A 78 -3.11 -11.90 -24.82
C MET A 78 -4.42 -12.54 -24.35
N GLU A 79 -4.47 -13.87 -24.24
CA GLU A 79 -5.62 -14.57 -23.66
C GLU A 79 -5.81 -14.21 -22.18
N THR A 80 -4.73 -14.14 -21.42
CA THR A 80 -4.75 -13.79 -20.00
C THR A 80 -5.27 -12.37 -19.80
N VAL A 81 -4.69 -11.39 -20.50
CA VAL A 81 -5.14 -9.98 -20.47
C VAL A 81 -6.64 -9.86 -20.73
N LYS A 82 -7.16 -10.56 -21.75
CA LYS A 82 -8.60 -10.54 -22.06
C LYS A 82 -9.45 -11.25 -21.01
N THR A 83 -8.95 -12.36 -20.45
CA THR A 83 -9.63 -13.10 -19.39
C THR A 83 -9.86 -12.25 -18.15
N TRP A 84 -8.92 -11.36 -17.84
CA TRP A 84 -8.99 -10.39 -16.74
C TRP A 84 -9.63 -9.04 -17.14
N GLY A 85 -10.34 -8.98 -18.28
CA GLY A 85 -11.15 -7.82 -18.67
C GLY A 85 -10.39 -6.64 -19.31
N MET A 86 -9.08 -6.78 -19.51
CA MET A 86 -8.22 -5.77 -20.13
C MET A 86 -8.25 -5.86 -21.66
N ASN A 87 -7.82 -4.78 -22.32
CA ASN A 87 -7.76 -4.69 -23.79
C ASN A 87 -6.51 -3.98 -24.31
N PHE A 88 -5.55 -3.68 -23.44
CA PHE A 88 -4.41 -2.83 -23.73
C PHE A 88 -3.18 -3.28 -22.92
N ILE A 89 -1.99 -3.22 -23.52
CA ILE A 89 -0.71 -3.48 -22.87
C ILE A 89 0.23 -2.30 -23.17
N ARG A 90 0.80 -1.70 -22.12
CA ARG A 90 1.92 -0.77 -22.20
C ARG A 90 3.23 -1.53 -22.08
N CYS A 91 4.05 -1.52 -23.11
CA CYS A 91 5.40 -2.07 -23.08
C CYS A 91 6.33 -1.00 -22.47
N HIS A 92 6.59 -1.10 -21.17
CA HIS A 92 7.31 -0.09 -20.40
C HIS A 92 8.78 -0.06 -20.76
N SER A 93 9.24 1.10 -21.24
CA SER A 93 10.63 1.32 -21.65
C SER A 93 11.19 0.22 -22.55
N TYR A 94 10.41 -0.35 -23.48
CA TYR A 94 10.94 -1.23 -24.53
C TYR A 94 9.95 -1.44 -25.69
N CYS A 95 10.50 -1.94 -26.81
CA CYS A 95 9.72 -2.46 -27.93
C CYS A 95 9.76 -4.00 -27.95
N PRO A 96 8.61 -4.71 -27.90
CA PRO A 96 8.57 -6.16 -27.89
C PRO A 96 8.88 -6.76 -29.28
N PRO A 97 9.16 -8.07 -29.38
CA PRO A 97 9.37 -8.73 -30.67
C PRO A 97 8.11 -8.76 -31.54
N GLU A 98 8.27 -8.97 -32.85
CA GLU A 98 7.16 -9.03 -33.84
C GLU A 98 6.04 -10.01 -33.41
N ALA A 99 6.40 -11.12 -32.77
CA ALA A 99 5.46 -12.12 -32.25
C ALA A 99 4.42 -11.53 -31.28
N ALA A 100 4.78 -10.50 -30.50
CA ALA A 100 3.86 -9.79 -29.62
C ALA A 100 2.79 -9.03 -30.40
N PHE A 101 3.21 -8.30 -31.44
CA PHE A 101 2.31 -7.55 -32.31
C PHE A 101 1.38 -8.48 -33.08
N GLU A 102 1.90 -9.59 -33.62
CA GLU A 102 1.08 -10.58 -34.33
C GLU A 102 0.03 -11.24 -33.41
N ALA A 103 0.40 -11.57 -32.17
CA ALA A 103 -0.52 -12.12 -31.19
C ALA A 103 -1.59 -11.08 -30.78
N ALA A 104 -1.18 -9.83 -30.54
CA ALA A 104 -2.08 -8.73 -30.22
C ALA A 104 -3.08 -8.46 -31.35
N ASP A 105 -2.62 -8.49 -32.60
CA ASP A 105 -3.47 -8.36 -33.80
C ASP A 105 -4.55 -9.44 -33.87
N ARG A 106 -4.19 -10.71 -33.63
CA ARG A 106 -5.13 -11.83 -33.61
C ARG A 106 -6.12 -11.72 -32.47
N ALA A 107 -5.66 -11.32 -31.28
CA ALA A 107 -6.45 -11.27 -30.07
C ALA A 107 -7.38 -10.03 -30.01
N GLY A 108 -7.03 -8.97 -30.72
CA GLY A 108 -7.69 -7.65 -30.62
C GLY A 108 -7.30 -6.92 -29.33
N VAL A 109 -6.03 -6.97 -28.97
CA VAL A 109 -5.43 -6.24 -27.83
C VAL A 109 -4.59 -5.09 -28.40
N TYR A 110 -4.74 -3.90 -27.82
CA TYR A 110 -3.95 -2.73 -28.22
C TYR A 110 -2.59 -2.74 -27.52
N LEU A 111 -1.57 -2.24 -28.22
CA LEU A 111 -0.22 -2.07 -27.69
C LEU A 111 0.14 -0.59 -27.68
N GLN A 112 0.69 -0.14 -26.56
CA GLN A 112 1.50 1.05 -26.50
C GLN A 112 2.96 0.66 -26.37
N ILE A 113 3.76 1.20 -27.28
CA ILE A 113 5.19 0.94 -27.34
C ILE A 113 5.93 2.13 -26.71
N GLU A 114 7.04 1.83 -26.04
CA GLU A 114 8.01 2.83 -25.62
C GLU A 114 9.35 2.56 -26.29
N CYS A 115 10.17 3.60 -26.48
CA CYS A 115 11.57 3.39 -26.81
C CYS A 115 12.31 2.88 -25.56
N ASP A 116 13.41 2.15 -25.73
CA ASP A 116 14.15 1.51 -24.62
C ASP A 116 14.96 2.52 -23.80
N MET A 117 14.25 3.40 -23.08
CA MET A 117 14.82 4.63 -22.52
C MET A 117 14.17 5.03 -21.19
N TRP A 118 15.03 5.20 -20.17
CA TRP A 118 14.81 6.03 -18.99
C TRP A 118 16.00 7.00 -18.88
N ASN A 119 15.83 8.24 -19.36
CA ASN A 119 16.96 9.13 -19.62
C ASN A 119 16.69 10.60 -19.29
N VAL A 120 17.75 11.41 -19.34
CA VAL A 120 17.72 12.86 -19.21
C VAL A 120 17.67 13.49 -20.60
N PHE A 121 16.68 14.35 -20.83
CA PHE A 121 16.48 15.06 -22.09
C PHE A 121 16.81 16.55 -21.92
N ALA A 122 17.33 17.12 -23.00
CA ALA A 122 17.62 18.55 -23.15
C ALA A 122 17.63 18.88 -24.65
N PRO A 123 17.46 20.15 -25.07
CA PRO A 123 17.39 20.55 -26.48
C PRO A 123 18.48 19.94 -27.38
N ASP A 124 19.74 19.98 -26.93
CA ASP A 124 20.92 19.56 -27.70
C ASP A 124 21.47 18.19 -27.27
N ALA A 125 20.71 17.42 -26.49
CA ALA A 125 21.15 16.11 -26.02
C ALA A 125 21.34 15.15 -27.21
N GLN A 126 22.50 14.50 -27.29
CA GLN A 126 22.76 13.43 -28.28
C GLN A 126 21.68 12.34 -28.22
N MET A 127 21.12 12.12 -27.03
CA MET A 127 20.06 11.16 -26.78
C MET A 127 18.80 11.41 -27.63
N ASN A 128 18.50 12.66 -27.99
CA ASN A 128 17.38 12.98 -28.88
C ASN A 128 17.55 12.34 -30.27
N ASN A 129 18.78 12.26 -30.77
CA ASN A 129 19.07 11.62 -32.06
C ASN A 129 18.97 10.10 -31.97
N VAL A 130 19.44 9.50 -30.87
CA VAL A 130 19.32 8.05 -30.63
C VAL A 130 17.85 7.65 -30.57
N LEU A 131 17.06 8.36 -29.77
CA LEU A 131 15.60 8.19 -29.68
C LEU A 131 14.94 8.26 -31.05
N TRP A 132 15.30 9.24 -31.87
CA TRP A 132 14.72 9.42 -33.20
C TRP A 132 15.07 8.27 -34.16
N GLU A 133 16.33 7.81 -34.17
CA GLU A 133 16.73 6.67 -35.00
C GLU A 133 16.04 5.38 -34.57
N GLU A 134 15.87 5.15 -33.27
CA GLU A 134 15.11 4.01 -32.74
C GLU A 134 13.63 4.10 -33.12
N THR A 135 13.01 5.27 -32.93
CA THR A 135 11.61 5.55 -33.30
C THR A 135 11.34 5.18 -34.75
N LYS A 136 12.19 5.62 -35.69
CA LYS A 136 12.02 5.27 -37.11
C LYS A 136 12.08 3.76 -37.34
N ARG A 137 13.02 3.06 -36.69
CA ARG A 137 13.13 1.59 -36.82
C ARG A 137 11.87 0.89 -36.31
N ILE A 138 11.32 1.35 -35.18
CA ILE A 138 10.07 0.80 -34.62
C ILE A 138 8.91 1.03 -35.60
N LEU A 139 8.73 2.26 -36.09
CA LEU A 139 7.65 2.62 -37.02
C LEU A 139 7.76 1.88 -38.36
N ASP A 140 8.96 1.82 -38.96
CA ASP A 140 9.21 1.14 -40.23
C ASP A 140 8.96 -0.37 -40.14
N THR A 141 9.34 -0.97 -39.01
CA THR A 141 9.25 -2.43 -38.81
C THR A 141 7.84 -2.83 -38.41
N PHE A 142 7.25 -2.17 -37.41
CA PHE A 142 6.03 -2.63 -36.74
C PHE A 142 4.80 -1.76 -36.99
N GLY A 143 4.95 -0.57 -37.59
CA GLY A 143 3.84 0.39 -37.75
C GLY A 143 2.64 -0.11 -38.58
N ASN A 144 2.79 -1.23 -39.29
CA ASN A 144 1.69 -1.86 -40.04
C ASN A 144 0.77 -2.76 -39.17
N HIS A 145 1.16 -3.07 -37.94
CA HIS A 145 0.35 -3.88 -37.04
C HIS A 145 -0.84 -3.07 -36.50
N PRO A 146 -2.11 -3.49 -36.73
CA PRO A 146 -3.28 -2.77 -36.24
C PRO A 146 -3.36 -2.66 -34.71
N SER A 147 -2.72 -3.59 -33.97
CA SER A 147 -2.59 -3.55 -32.51
C SER A 147 -1.72 -2.39 -32.02
N PHE A 148 -0.72 -1.95 -32.78
CA PHE A 148 0.18 -0.84 -32.41
C PHE A 148 -0.58 0.49 -32.40
N LEU A 149 -1.11 0.87 -31.23
CA LEU A 149 -2.01 2.01 -31.04
C LEU A 149 -1.26 3.29 -30.72
N MET A 150 -0.32 3.21 -29.80
CA MET A 150 0.31 4.37 -29.18
C MET A 150 1.83 4.21 -29.13
N LEU A 151 2.55 5.32 -29.27
CA LEU A 151 3.99 5.39 -29.04
C LEU A 151 4.29 6.53 -28.06
N SER A 152 5.09 6.23 -27.05
CA SER A 152 5.66 7.20 -26.11
C SER A 152 7.19 7.17 -26.22
N PRO A 153 7.88 8.31 -26.08
CA PRO A 153 9.33 8.36 -26.25
C PRO A 153 10.09 7.79 -25.04
N SER A 154 9.54 7.87 -23.83
CA SER A 154 10.24 7.49 -22.59
C SER A 154 9.27 7.38 -21.42
N ASN A 155 9.58 6.47 -20.49
CA ASN A 155 9.07 6.50 -19.12
C ASN A 155 9.76 7.61 -18.33
N GLU A 156 8.99 8.35 -17.53
CA GLU A 156 9.41 9.34 -16.53
C GLU A 156 10.69 10.12 -16.90
N PRO A 157 10.70 10.85 -18.03
CA PRO A 157 11.90 11.50 -18.54
C PRO A 157 12.47 12.53 -17.55
N GLY A 158 13.78 12.54 -17.38
CA GLY A 158 14.50 13.55 -16.60
C GLY A 158 14.89 14.77 -17.44
N GLY A 159 15.32 15.84 -16.77
CA GLY A 159 15.85 17.04 -17.43
C GLY A 159 14.78 18.01 -17.99
N ASP A 160 15.17 18.81 -18.97
CA ASP A 160 14.28 19.77 -19.66
C ASP A 160 13.62 19.08 -20.87
N TRP A 161 12.77 18.10 -20.56
CA TRP A 161 12.21 17.15 -21.53
C TRP A 161 11.07 17.73 -22.37
N LEU A 162 10.36 18.76 -21.88
CA LEU A 162 9.11 19.22 -22.49
C LEU A 162 9.29 19.64 -23.95
N MET A 163 10.25 20.52 -24.23
CA MET A 163 10.50 20.99 -25.59
C MET A 163 11.02 19.90 -26.54
N PRO A 164 12.12 19.16 -26.23
CA PRO A 164 12.64 18.14 -27.16
C PRO A 164 11.63 17.01 -27.44
N LEU A 165 10.83 16.62 -26.45
CA LEU A 165 9.83 15.57 -26.66
C LEU A 165 8.55 16.08 -27.36
N THR A 166 8.21 17.36 -27.24
CA THR A 166 7.16 17.99 -28.09
C THR A 166 7.58 18.04 -29.57
N ASP A 167 8.86 18.33 -29.83
CA ASP A 167 9.42 18.25 -31.18
C ASP A 167 9.44 16.80 -31.71
N TRP A 168 9.78 15.83 -30.85
CA TRP A 168 9.70 14.41 -31.20
C TRP A 168 8.29 13.98 -31.64
N VAL A 169 7.24 14.38 -30.91
CA VAL A 169 5.85 14.09 -31.31
C VAL A 169 5.53 14.68 -32.68
N SER A 170 5.97 15.92 -32.91
CA SER A 170 5.76 16.62 -34.19
C SER A 170 6.46 15.90 -35.36
N LYS A 171 7.69 15.40 -35.15
CA LYS A 171 8.42 14.58 -36.11
C LYS A 171 7.73 13.25 -36.38
N CYS A 172 7.24 12.58 -35.34
CA CYS A 172 6.52 11.32 -35.47
C CYS A 172 5.26 11.49 -36.31
N ARG A 173 4.42 12.50 -36.04
CA ARG A 173 3.21 12.78 -36.82
C ARG A 173 3.51 13.06 -38.30
N ALA A 174 4.62 13.75 -38.58
CA ALA A 174 5.03 14.05 -39.95
C ALA A 174 5.56 12.81 -40.69
N TYR A 175 6.16 11.86 -39.96
CA TYR A 175 6.73 10.64 -40.51
C TYR A 175 5.69 9.53 -40.67
N ASP A 176 4.86 9.30 -39.66
CA ASP A 176 3.79 8.31 -39.64
C ASP A 176 2.60 8.80 -38.78
N SER A 177 1.50 9.17 -39.42
CA SER A 177 0.31 9.72 -38.74
C SER A 177 -0.72 8.68 -38.32
N ARG A 178 -0.39 7.37 -38.38
CA ARG A 178 -1.34 6.28 -38.07
C ARG A 178 -1.51 5.98 -36.58
N HIS A 179 -0.53 6.38 -35.77
CA HIS A 179 -0.46 6.10 -34.34
C HIS A 179 -0.79 7.35 -33.50
N LEU A 180 -1.14 7.15 -32.24
CA LEU A 180 -1.29 8.22 -31.25
C LEU A 180 0.02 8.42 -30.51
N TYR A 181 0.43 9.67 -30.32
CA TYR A 181 1.70 10.04 -29.72
C TYR A 181 1.51 10.86 -28.45
N THR A 182 2.31 10.57 -27.43
CA THR A 182 2.43 11.41 -26.24
C THR A 182 3.82 12.00 -26.11
N ILE A 183 3.94 13.11 -25.40
CA ILE A 183 5.22 13.76 -25.10
C ILE A 183 6.02 12.92 -24.09
N GLN A 184 5.36 12.25 -23.15
CA GLN A 184 6.01 11.47 -22.10
C GLN A 184 5.02 10.53 -21.41
N SER A 185 5.54 9.52 -20.70
CA SER A 185 4.77 8.70 -19.75
C SER A 185 5.20 9.03 -18.31
N GLY A 186 4.24 9.30 -17.42
CA GLY A 186 4.45 9.28 -15.96
C GLY A 186 4.56 10.61 -15.20
N TRP A 187 5.10 11.69 -15.77
CA TRP A 187 5.20 12.98 -15.07
C TRP A 187 3.97 13.89 -15.24
N PRO A 188 3.64 14.76 -14.26
CA PRO A 188 2.77 15.90 -14.52
C PRO A 188 3.38 16.82 -15.58
N TYR A 189 2.51 17.41 -16.39
CA TYR A 189 2.92 18.56 -17.21
C TYR A 189 3.20 19.77 -16.30
N PRO A 190 4.25 20.56 -16.57
CA PRO A 190 4.60 21.73 -15.78
C PRO A 190 3.69 22.94 -16.09
N MET A 191 2.42 22.69 -16.39
CA MET A 191 1.42 23.69 -16.76
C MET A 191 0.00 23.18 -16.49
N GLU A 192 -0.95 24.13 -16.45
CA GLU A 192 -2.37 23.84 -16.26
C GLU A 192 -2.95 22.94 -17.38
N PRO A 193 -3.93 22.07 -17.08
CA PRO A 193 -4.53 21.15 -18.03
C PRO A 193 -4.99 21.79 -19.36
N ASP A 194 -5.56 22.99 -19.32
CA ASP A 194 -6.07 23.74 -20.49
C ASP A 194 -4.94 24.29 -21.39
N LYS A 195 -3.71 24.38 -20.87
CA LYS A 195 -2.53 24.89 -21.60
C LYS A 195 -1.70 23.79 -22.25
N ILE A 196 -1.98 22.53 -21.95
CA ILE A 196 -1.27 21.39 -22.54
C ILE A 196 -1.53 21.39 -24.05
N THR A 197 -0.48 21.29 -24.86
CA THR A 197 -0.57 21.23 -26.33
C THR A 197 0.53 20.31 -26.88
N GLY A 198 0.46 19.98 -28.18
CA GLY A 198 1.51 19.24 -28.86
C GLY A 198 1.47 17.71 -28.67
N THR A 199 0.55 17.19 -27.87
CA THR A 199 0.33 15.75 -27.60
C THR A 199 -1.02 15.26 -28.15
N ASP A 200 -1.22 13.96 -28.31
CA ASP A 200 -2.55 13.38 -28.63
C ASP A 200 -3.31 13.01 -27.35
N TYR A 201 -2.61 12.61 -26.29
CA TYR A 201 -3.19 12.23 -25.00
C TYR A 201 -2.26 12.60 -23.85
N VAL A 202 -2.77 12.52 -22.62
CA VAL A 202 -2.04 12.94 -21.42
C VAL A 202 -1.96 11.79 -20.44
N TYR A 203 -0.75 11.52 -19.95
CA TYR A 203 -0.58 10.72 -18.74
C TYR A 203 -0.81 11.56 -17.51
N PHE A 204 -1.40 10.93 -16.52
CA PHE A 204 -1.56 11.50 -15.21
C PHE A 204 -1.13 10.48 -14.16
N HIS A 205 -0.32 10.92 -13.21
CA HIS A 205 0.15 10.14 -12.07
C HIS A 205 -0.02 10.95 -10.78
N ARG A 206 0.47 12.20 -10.82
CA ARG A 206 0.35 13.25 -9.80
C ARG A 206 0.00 14.54 -10.52
N SER A 207 -0.89 15.38 -9.98
CA SER A 207 -1.21 16.69 -10.52
C SER A 207 -0.32 17.76 -9.87
N GLY A 208 0.37 18.58 -10.66
CA GLY A 208 0.99 19.80 -10.13
C GLY A 208 -0.01 20.91 -9.78
N PHE A 209 -1.31 20.76 -10.11
CA PHE A 209 -2.28 21.87 -10.16
C PHE A 209 -3.71 21.48 -9.73
N GLY A 210 -3.89 20.53 -8.79
CA GLY A 210 -5.20 20.21 -8.20
C GLY A 210 -5.64 21.22 -7.11
N ILE A 211 -6.72 20.91 -6.38
CA ILE A 211 -7.22 21.72 -5.22
C ILE A 211 -6.09 22.07 -4.22
N GLN A 212 -5.03 21.27 -4.20
CA GLN A 212 -3.68 21.71 -3.85
C GLN A 212 -2.74 21.43 -5.05
N PRO A 213 -1.78 22.31 -5.36
CA PRO A 213 -0.65 21.97 -6.22
C PRO A 213 0.01 20.69 -5.66
N GLY A 214 -0.08 19.55 -6.36
CA GLY A 214 0.43 18.24 -5.87
C GLY A 214 -0.58 17.09 -5.76
N GLY A 215 -1.89 17.29 -6.01
CA GLY A 215 -2.90 16.23 -5.80
C GLY A 215 -2.68 14.94 -6.61
N THR A 216 -2.67 13.78 -5.95
CA THR A 216 -2.54 12.45 -6.60
C THR A 216 -3.90 11.91 -7.08
N ILE A 217 -3.95 11.16 -8.18
CA ILE A 217 -5.16 10.49 -8.72
C ILE A 217 -5.29 9.04 -8.24
N ARG A 218 -4.87 8.81 -7.01
CA ARG A 218 -4.92 7.53 -6.32
C ARG A 218 -5.25 7.77 -4.87
N GLY A 219 -5.77 6.75 -4.20
CA GLY A 219 -6.02 6.84 -2.77
C GLY A 219 -7.32 7.56 -2.38
N PRO A 220 -7.47 7.91 -1.09
CA PRO A 220 -8.76 8.16 -0.43
C PRO A 220 -9.67 9.20 -1.07
N ARG A 221 -9.12 10.17 -1.81
CA ARG A 221 -9.92 11.18 -2.52
C ARG A 221 -10.86 10.59 -3.58
N GLY A 222 -10.45 9.49 -4.24
CA GLY A 222 -11.27 8.79 -5.22
C GLY A 222 -12.08 7.63 -4.63
N TRP A 223 -11.75 7.22 -3.40
CA TRP A 223 -12.39 6.10 -2.73
C TRP A 223 -13.75 6.49 -2.17
N ASN A 224 -14.54 5.52 -1.69
CA ASN A 224 -15.85 5.76 -1.07
C ASN A 224 -16.76 6.62 -1.99
N GLY A 225 -16.86 6.21 -3.26
CA GLY A 225 -17.68 6.91 -4.26
C GLY A 225 -17.13 8.24 -4.78
N GLY A 226 -15.93 8.64 -4.34
CA GLY A 226 -15.21 9.81 -4.83
C GLY A 226 -14.71 9.70 -6.27
N ASP A 227 -14.12 10.78 -6.78
CA ASP A 227 -13.45 10.84 -8.08
C ASP A 227 -12.42 11.99 -8.12
N TYR A 228 -11.69 12.11 -9.23
CA TYR A 228 -10.59 13.06 -9.39
C TYR A 228 -10.89 14.20 -10.37
N ARG A 229 -12.17 14.51 -10.63
CA ARG A 229 -12.57 15.47 -11.70
C ARG A 229 -11.88 16.83 -11.61
N GLU A 230 -11.70 17.33 -10.39
CA GLU A 230 -11.14 18.67 -10.16
C GLU A 230 -9.67 18.76 -10.56
N SER A 231 -8.91 17.67 -10.50
CA SER A 231 -7.50 17.64 -10.90
C SER A 231 -7.30 17.70 -12.41
N LEU A 232 -8.36 17.47 -13.18
CA LEU A 232 -8.37 17.38 -14.65
C LEU A 232 -9.36 18.35 -15.27
N LYS A 233 -9.85 19.32 -14.50
CA LYS A 233 -10.80 20.31 -14.97
C LYS A 233 -10.22 21.03 -16.19
N ASP A 234 -11.04 21.25 -17.20
CA ASP A 234 -10.69 21.96 -18.44
C ASP A 234 -9.64 21.26 -19.34
N ILE A 235 -9.25 20.00 -19.04
CA ILE A 235 -8.42 19.20 -19.94
C ILE A 235 -9.13 18.96 -21.28
N SER A 236 -8.40 19.17 -22.39
CA SER A 236 -8.93 19.00 -23.75
C SER A 236 -8.58 17.66 -24.41
N TYR A 237 -7.78 16.83 -23.74
CA TYR A 237 -7.27 15.55 -24.24
C TYR A 237 -7.78 14.39 -23.38
N PRO A 238 -7.92 13.17 -23.96
CA PRO A 238 -8.17 11.99 -23.17
C PRO A 238 -6.98 11.72 -22.25
N VAL A 239 -7.30 11.30 -21.02
CA VAL A 239 -6.30 11.05 -19.98
C VAL A 239 -6.17 9.55 -19.72
N ILE A 240 -4.93 9.09 -19.57
CA ILE A 240 -4.60 7.75 -19.07
C ILE A 240 -3.98 7.87 -17.69
N CYS A 241 -4.48 7.10 -16.73
CA CYS A 241 -3.83 6.95 -15.44
C CYS A 241 -2.61 6.06 -15.56
N HIS A 242 -1.45 6.67 -15.32
CA HIS A 242 -0.17 5.99 -15.34
C HIS A 242 0.01 5.14 -14.10
N GLU A 243 0.39 3.87 -14.28
CA GLU A 243 0.86 2.99 -13.22
C GLU A 243 -0.03 2.97 -11.96
N LEU A 244 -1.33 2.82 -12.21
CA LEU A 244 -2.39 2.79 -11.22
C LEU A 244 -2.28 1.56 -10.31
N GLY A 245 -2.62 1.73 -9.02
CA GLY A 245 -2.89 0.60 -8.13
C GLY A 245 -1.66 -0.25 -7.79
N GLN A 246 -0.61 0.35 -7.23
CA GLN A 246 0.64 -0.35 -6.88
C GLN A 246 0.59 -0.97 -5.47
N TRP A 247 -0.56 -1.52 -5.08
CA TRP A 247 -0.76 -2.13 -3.77
C TRP A 247 -0.14 -3.53 -3.77
N CYS A 248 0.72 -3.84 -2.80
CA CYS A 248 1.35 -5.16 -2.76
C CYS A 248 0.48 -6.22 -2.08
N ALA A 249 0.69 -7.48 -2.44
CA ALA A 249 0.29 -8.65 -1.67
C ALA A 249 1.53 -9.40 -1.14
N TYR A 250 1.36 -10.17 -0.06
CA TYR A 250 2.46 -10.91 0.56
C TYR A 250 2.98 -12.01 -0.40
N PRO A 251 4.30 -12.27 -0.47
CA PRO A 251 4.87 -13.21 -1.44
C PRO A 251 4.39 -14.65 -1.23
N ASN A 252 3.99 -15.33 -2.31
CA ASN A 252 3.78 -16.78 -2.29
C ASN A 252 5.10 -17.49 -2.56
N PHE A 253 5.65 -18.19 -1.57
CA PHE A 253 6.97 -18.80 -1.70
C PHE A 253 7.01 -20.03 -2.62
N ASP A 254 5.88 -20.63 -2.97
CA ASP A 254 5.82 -21.72 -3.97
C ASP A 254 6.27 -21.25 -5.37
N VAL A 255 6.22 -19.93 -5.63
CA VAL A 255 6.66 -19.38 -6.92
C VAL A 255 8.14 -19.65 -7.17
N ILE A 256 8.95 -19.83 -6.10
CA ILE A 256 10.39 -20.12 -6.19
C ILE A 256 10.63 -21.36 -7.05
N ASP A 257 9.83 -22.42 -6.88
CA ASP A 257 9.98 -23.68 -7.60
C ASP A 257 9.70 -23.57 -9.11
N LYS A 258 9.06 -22.48 -9.54
CA LYS A 258 8.78 -22.20 -10.97
C LYS A 258 10.00 -21.63 -11.70
N PHE A 259 10.98 -21.07 -10.99
CA PHE A 259 12.20 -20.50 -11.58
C PHE A 259 13.21 -21.60 -11.94
N THR A 260 12.87 -22.42 -12.93
CA THR A 260 13.70 -23.53 -13.39
C THR A 260 14.73 -23.12 -14.46
N GLY A 261 14.82 -21.83 -14.76
CA GLY A 261 15.60 -21.27 -15.86
C GLY A 261 16.90 -20.60 -15.40
N TYR A 262 17.31 -19.54 -16.11
CA TYR A 262 18.53 -18.79 -15.84
C TYR A 262 18.38 -17.76 -14.72
N LEU A 263 17.20 -17.14 -14.57
CA LEU A 263 16.96 -16.21 -13.48
C LEU A 263 16.72 -16.97 -12.17
N GLN A 264 17.33 -16.48 -11.10
CA GLN A 264 17.22 -17.03 -9.76
C GLN A 264 16.46 -16.04 -8.86
N PRO A 265 15.40 -16.47 -8.15
CA PRO A 265 14.54 -15.58 -7.37
C PRO A 265 15.11 -15.31 -5.96
N GLY A 266 16.36 -14.83 -5.89
CA GLY A 266 17.10 -14.70 -4.63
C GLY A 266 16.43 -13.79 -3.59
N ASN A 267 15.64 -12.81 -4.04
CA ASN A 267 14.82 -11.98 -3.18
C ASN A 267 13.71 -12.81 -2.47
N PHE A 268 12.99 -13.67 -3.19
CA PHE A 268 11.98 -14.55 -2.60
C PHE A 268 12.60 -15.54 -1.62
N GLU A 269 13.81 -16.03 -1.89
CA GLU A 269 14.57 -16.87 -0.96
C GLU A 269 14.90 -16.13 0.34
N ILE A 270 15.40 -14.89 0.25
CA ILE A 270 15.66 -14.04 1.42
C ILE A 270 14.37 -13.79 2.22
N PHE A 271 13.26 -13.48 1.54
CA PHE A 271 11.98 -13.24 2.19
C PHE A 271 11.46 -14.50 2.91
N ARG A 272 11.61 -15.67 2.29
CA ARG A 272 11.25 -16.97 2.88
C ARG A 272 12.08 -17.27 4.13
N GLU A 273 13.39 -17.03 4.09
CA GLU A 273 14.27 -17.22 5.24
C GLU A 273 14.01 -16.20 6.35
N SER A 274 13.68 -14.96 6.00
CA SER A 274 13.25 -13.94 6.97
C SER A 274 11.94 -14.34 7.66
N ALA A 275 10.94 -14.81 6.88
CA ALA A 275 9.69 -15.32 7.43
C ALA A 275 9.90 -16.54 8.35
N ARG A 276 10.88 -17.39 8.04
CA ARG A 276 11.29 -18.51 8.91
C ARG A 276 11.93 -18.01 10.21
N ALA A 277 12.77 -16.98 10.14
CA ALA A 277 13.45 -16.42 11.31
C ALA A 277 12.50 -15.75 12.30
N HIS A 278 11.38 -15.21 11.81
CA HIS A 278 10.32 -14.57 12.61
C HIS A 278 9.13 -15.50 12.90
N ASP A 279 9.25 -16.80 12.62
CA ASP A 279 8.21 -17.81 12.91
C ASP A 279 6.83 -17.52 12.26
N VAL A 280 6.83 -16.91 11.07
CA VAL A 280 5.61 -16.66 10.28
C VAL A 280 5.55 -17.45 8.97
N LEU A 281 6.62 -18.19 8.63
CA LEU A 281 6.67 -19.00 7.39
C LEU A 281 5.50 -20.00 7.28
N GLY A 282 5.10 -20.61 8.40
CA GLY A 282 3.96 -21.55 8.45
C GLY A 282 2.62 -20.91 8.05
N GLN A 283 2.51 -19.58 8.16
CA GLN A 283 1.31 -18.82 7.80
C GLN A 283 1.32 -18.31 6.36
N ASN A 284 2.33 -18.65 5.54
CA ASN A 284 2.51 -18.06 4.20
C ASN A 284 1.24 -18.08 3.33
N LYS A 285 0.52 -19.22 3.28
CA LYS A 285 -0.71 -19.32 2.49
C LYS A 285 -1.84 -18.41 2.97
N GLU A 286 -1.99 -18.30 4.28
CA GLU A 286 -2.97 -17.41 4.89
C GLU A 286 -2.58 -15.94 4.67
N PHE A 287 -1.29 -15.60 4.79
CA PHE A 287 -0.76 -14.27 4.53
C PHE A 287 -1.01 -13.86 3.09
N VAL A 288 -0.66 -14.71 2.12
CA VAL A 288 -0.89 -14.47 0.68
C VAL A 288 -2.38 -14.21 0.42
N TYR A 289 -3.27 -15.07 0.95
CA TYR A 289 -4.70 -14.93 0.71
C TYR A 289 -5.25 -13.64 1.31
N ASN A 290 -5.05 -13.40 2.61
CA ASN A 290 -5.65 -12.25 3.30
C ASN A 290 -5.04 -10.91 2.85
N SER A 291 -3.73 -10.85 2.59
CA SER A 291 -3.12 -9.66 2.00
C SER A 291 -3.58 -9.42 0.55
N GLY A 292 -3.76 -10.48 -0.23
CA GLY A 292 -4.33 -10.39 -1.57
C GLY A 292 -5.78 -9.89 -1.57
N ARG A 293 -6.61 -10.30 -0.59
CA ARG A 293 -7.95 -9.72 -0.40
C ARG A 293 -7.91 -8.22 -0.10
N GLN A 294 -6.96 -7.78 0.72
CA GLN A 294 -6.74 -6.35 0.99
C GLN A 294 -6.25 -5.61 -0.28
N GLN A 295 -5.32 -6.18 -1.05
CA GLN A 295 -4.88 -5.63 -2.33
C GLN A 295 -6.05 -5.42 -3.30
N VAL A 296 -6.89 -6.45 -3.49
CA VAL A 296 -8.06 -6.39 -4.38
C VAL A 296 -9.07 -5.33 -3.92
N ARG A 297 -9.25 -5.16 -2.61
CA ARG A 297 -10.09 -4.11 -2.01
C ARG A 297 -9.60 -2.71 -2.41
N MET A 298 -8.28 -2.48 -2.40
CA MET A 298 -7.70 -1.19 -2.81
C MET A 298 -7.75 -0.98 -4.34
N LEU A 299 -7.43 -2.03 -5.11
CA LEU A 299 -7.50 -1.99 -6.58
C LEU A 299 -8.91 -1.69 -7.08
N LYS A 300 -9.93 -2.26 -6.43
CA LYS A 300 -11.33 -1.97 -6.72
C LYS A 300 -11.64 -0.47 -6.54
N GLU A 301 -11.23 0.14 -5.43
CA GLU A 301 -11.46 1.57 -5.20
C GLU A 301 -10.75 2.44 -6.25
N ASP A 302 -9.48 2.15 -6.55
CA ASP A 302 -8.71 2.91 -7.54
C ASP A 302 -9.32 2.80 -8.95
N LEU A 303 -9.72 1.60 -9.37
CA LEU A 303 -10.32 1.37 -10.69
C LEU A 303 -11.72 1.98 -10.81
N GLU A 304 -12.56 1.86 -9.78
CA GLU A 304 -13.87 2.49 -9.81
C GLU A 304 -13.77 4.02 -9.78
N ALA A 305 -12.82 4.60 -9.02
CA ALA A 305 -12.56 6.04 -9.02
C ALA A 305 -12.14 6.54 -10.41
N ASN A 306 -11.31 5.76 -11.11
CA ASN A 306 -10.91 6.00 -12.49
C ASN A 306 -12.12 6.03 -13.44
N LEU A 307 -13.00 5.03 -13.34
CA LEU A 307 -14.20 4.95 -14.17
C LEU A 307 -15.19 6.10 -13.86
N ARG A 308 -15.31 6.49 -12.58
CA ARG A 308 -16.14 7.64 -12.13
C ARG A 308 -15.58 9.00 -12.53
N THR A 309 -14.29 9.14 -12.86
CA THR A 309 -13.68 10.45 -13.14
C THR A 309 -13.86 10.87 -14.60
N PRO A 310 -14.68 11.88 -14.96
CA PRO A 310 -15.12 12.13 -16.34
C PRO A 310 -14.05 12.17 -17.44
N TYR A 311 -12.88 12.75 -17.17
CA TYR A 311 -11.83 12.98 -18.16
C TYR A 311 -10.87 11.80 -18.39
N ILE A 312 -10.93 10.78 -17.54
CA ILE A 312 -10.04 9.61 -17.61
C ILE A 312 -10.66 8.55 -18.52
N TYR A 313 -10.00 8.26 -19.63
CA TYR A 313 -10.42 7.28 -20.65
C TYR A 313 -9.44 6.11 -20.81
N GLY A 314 -8.53 5.95 -19.86
CA GLY A 314 -7.76 4.73 -19.70
C GLY A 314 -6.98 4.69 -18.40
N PHE A 315 -6.46 3.51 -18.09
CA PHE A 315 -5.49 3.30 -17.03
C PHE A 315 -4.48 2.25 -17.47
N GLU A 316 -3.33 2.24 -16.80
CA GLU A 316 -2.32 1.19 -16.86
C GLU A 316 -2.02 0.73 -15.45
N LEU A 317 -2.26 -0.53 -15.12
CA LEU A 317 -1.76 -1.07 -13.85
C LEU A 317 -0.24 -1.19 -13.90
N LEU A 318 0.45 -1.00 -12.78
CA LEU A 318 1.86 -1.39 -12.60
C LEU A 318 1.98 -2.76 -11.95
N ASP A 319 1.01 -3.65 -12.05
CA ASP A 319 0.83 -4.44 -13.27
C ASP A 319 -0.24 -5.50 -12.93
N LEU A 320 -0.79 -6.22 -13.90
CA LEU A 320 -1.65 -7.37 -13.67
C LEU A 320 -0.86 -8.54 -13.05
N HIS A 321 0.43 -8.68 -13.40
CA HIS A 321 1.34 -9.67 -12.83
C HIS A 321 2.43 -9.04 -11.95
N ASP A 322 3.11 -9.85 -11.15
CA ASP A 322 4.21 -9.35 -10.32
C ASP A 322 5.41 -8.95 -11.16
N TYR A 323 5.87 -7.71 -10.96
CA TYR A 323 7.01 -7.17 -11.65
C TYR A 323 8.32 -7.53 -10.93
N LEU A 324 9.21 -8.23 -11.64
CA LEU A 324 10.48 -8.71 -11.09
C LEU A 324 11.56 -7.64 -10.98
N GLY A 325 11.43 -6.51 -11.70
CA GLY A 325 12.41 -5.42 -11.67
C GLY A 325 12.48 -4.69 -10.32
N GLN A 326 13.52 -3.86 -10.16
CA GLN A 326 13.63 -2.83 -9.10
C GLN A 326 13.43 -3.35 -7.64
N GLY A 327 14.01 -4.50 -7.29
CA GLY A 327 13.89 -5.06 -5.93
C GLY A 327 12.60 -5.86 -5.68
N THR A 328 11.87 -6.17 -6.77
CA THR A 328 10.58 -6.90 -6.82
C THR A 328 9.40 -6.11 -6.27
N ALA A 329 8.39 -5.97 -7.11
CA ALA A 329 7.11 -5.36 -6.80
C ALA A 329 6.01 -6.42 -6.87
N LEU A 330 5.46 -6.77 -5.71
CA LEU A 330 4.43 -7.82 -5.57
C LEU A 330 3.02 -7.27 -5.77
N VAL A 331 2.87 -6.45 -6.79
CA VAL A 331 1.70 -5.59 -7.06
C VAL A 331 0.68 -6.24 -7.99
N GLY A 332 1.04 -7.34 -8.64
CA GLY A 332 0.13 -8.08 -9.49
C GLY A 332 -0.86 -8.94 -8.70
N ILE A 333 -2.00 -9.21 -9.31
CA ILE A 333 -2.91 -10.28 -8.86
C ILE A 333 -2.52 -11.65 -9.47
N LEU A 334 -1.62 -11.62 -10.46
CA LEU A 334 -0.95 -12.76 -11.05
C LEU A 334 0.51 -12.83 -10.59
N ASP A 335 1.07 -14.02 -10.52
CA ASP A 335 2.49 -14.22 -10.24
C ASP A 335 3.36 -13.87 -11.47
N PRO A 336 4.71 -13.85 -11.36
CA PRO A 336 5.62 -13.49 -12.46
C PRO A 336 5.50 -14.34 -13.74
N PHE A 337 4.76 -15.46 -13.71
CA PHE A 337 4.51 -16.34 -14.85
C PHE A 337 3.08 -16.17 -15.40
N TRP A 338 2.37 -15.11 -14.98
CA TRP A 338 1.00 -14.78 -15.34
C TRP A 338 -0.04 -15.78 -14.84
N ASP A 339 0.30 -16.57 -13.82
CA ASP A 339 -0.64 -17.53 -13.21
C ASP A 339 -1.33 -16.91 -11.98
N SER A 340 -2.55 -17.37 -11.69
CA SER A 340 -3.34 -16.80 -10.58
C SER A 340 -2.67 -17.06 -9.22
N LYS A 341 -2.66 -16.03 -8.37
CA LYS A 341 -2.24 -16.15 -6.96
C LYS A 341 -3.33 -16.73 -6.04
N GLY A 342 -4.55 -16.94 -6.54
CA GLY A 342 -5.60 -17.72 -5.86
C GLY A 342 -6.57 -16.97 -4.93
N TYR A 343 -6.43 -15.65 -4.72
CA TYR A 343 -7.32 -14.87 -3.83
C TYR A 343 -8.40 -14.04 -4.56
N VAL A 344 -8.36 -14.01 -5.88
CA VAL A 344 -9.39 -13.37 -6.72
C VAL A 344 -9.53 -14.16 -8.02
N THR A 345 -10.76 -14.27 -8.52
CA THR A 345 -11.05 -14.92 -9.80
C THR A 345 -11.24 -13.88 -10.92
N PRO A 346 -11.06 -14.25 -12.20
CA PRO A 346 -11.34 -13.34 -13.30
C PRO A 346 -12.78 -12.80 -13.31
N ASN A 347 -13.77 -13.60 -12.88
CA ASN A 347 -15.16 -13.16 -12.81
C ASN A 347 -15.39 -12.11 -11.72
N GLU A 348 -14.75 -12.29 -10.55
CA GLU A 348 -14.81 -11.30 -9.47
C GLU A 348 -14.12 -10.00 -9.87
N TRP A 349 -12.93 -10.08 -10.47
CA TRP A 349 -12.19 -8.92 -10.95
C TRP A 349 -12.96 -8.11 -12.01
N ARG A 350 -13.61 -8.80 -12.95
CA ARG A 350 -14.40 -8.18 -14.01
C ARG A 350 -15.65 -7.45 -13.51
N GLN A 351 -16.03 -7.59 -12.24
CA GLN A 351 -17.09 -6.76 -11.65
C GLN A 351 -16.74 -5.26 -11.66
N PHE A 352 -15.44 -4.92 -11.58
CA PHE A 352 -14.95 -3.54 -11.57
C PHE A 352 -13.91 -3.24 -12.68
N CYS A 353 -13.54 -4.23 -13.50
CA CYS A 353 -12.61 -4.07 -14.61
C CYS A 353 -13.09 -4.86 -15.85
N ASP A 354 -14.01 -4.29 -16.62
CA ASP A 354 -14.55 -4.92 -17.83
C ASP A 354 -15.13 -3.88 -18.81
N GLU A 355 -15.69 -4.33 -19.94
CA GLU A 355 -16.36 -3.46 -20.92
C GLU A 355 -17.62 -2.78 -20.37
N THR A 356 -18.26 -3.34 -19.34
CA THR A 356 -19.40 -2.74 -18.66
C THR A 356 -19.20 -2.85 -17.15
N VAL A 357 -19.22 -1.72 -16.45
CA VAL A 357 -19.07 -1.66 -15.00
C VAL A 357 -20.19 -0.82 -14.40
N LEU A 358 -20.85 -1.38 -13.40
CA LEU A 358 -21.83 -0.69 -12.56
C LEU A 358 -21.09 -0.04 -11.41
N LEU A 359 -21.33 1.25 -11.17
CA LEU A 359 -20.60 2.04 -10.17
C LEU A 359 -21.58 2.57 -9.13
N ALA A 360 -21.25 2.41 -7.85
CA ALA A 360 -21.96 3.03 -6.75
C ALA A 360 -21.15 4.21 -6.20
N ARG A 361 -21.85 5.24 -5.70
CA ARG A 361 -21.25 6.31 -4.89
C ARG A 361 -21.64 6.10 -3.43
N ILE A 362 -20.70 5.59 -2.63
CA ILE A 362 -20.93 5.15 -1.25
C ILE A 362 -20.03 5.97 -0.32
N GLU A 363 -20.62 6.88 0.46
CA GLU A 363 -19.85 7.79 1.33
C GLU A 363 -19.06 7.07 2.44
N SER A 364 -19.60 5.97 2.95
CA SER A 364 -18.95 5.13 3.96
C SER A 364 -19.44 3.69 3.89
N TYR A 365 -18.51 2.75 4.04
CA TYR A 365 -18.82 1.33 4.22
C TYR A 365 -19.23 0.97 5.66
N CYS A 366 -18.97 1.85 6.63
CA CYS A 366 -19.37 1.70 8.03
C CYS A 366 -20.47 2.72 8.34
N ILE A 367 -21.68 2.23 8.60
CA ILE A 367 -22.87 3.06 8.79
C ILE A 367 -23.32 2.94 10.25
N ASP A 368 -23.43 4.09 10.91
CA ASP A 368 -24.16 4.20 12.18
C ASP A 368 -25.63 4.48 11.89
N ARG A 369 -26.51 3.50 12.14
CA ARG A 369 -27.95 3.69 11.92
C ARG A 369 -28.56 4.71 12.87
N ALA A 370 -27.98 4.93 14.04
CA ALA A 370 -28.49 5.92 14.99
C ALA A 370 -28.27 7.35 14.47
N LYS A 371 -27.25 7.55 13.63
CA LYS A 371 -26.92 8.84 12.99
C LYS A 371 -27.55 9.00 11.59
N ASN A 372 -28.11 7.93 11.02
CA ASN A 372 -28.62 7.91 9.64
C ASN A 372 -29.98 7.21 9.55
N ALA A 373 -31.05 7.94 9.25
CA ALA A 373 -32.36 7.34 9.01
C ALA A 373 -32.46 6.66 7.63
N THR A 374 -31.79 7.22 6.61
CA THR A 374 -31.81 6.70 5.24
C THR A 374 -30.46 6.95 4.58
N ILE A 375 -29.98 5.97 3.83
CA ILE A 375 -28.76 6.08 3.01
C ILE A 375 -29.15 6.16 1.53
N SER A 376 -28.55 7.10 0.80
CA SER A 376 -28.79 7.36 -0.62
C SER A 376 -27.55 6.98 -1.43
N ILE A 377 -27.68 6.05 -2.36
CA ILE A 377 -26.57 5.49 -3.14
C ILE A 377 -26.82 5.73 -4.64
N PRO A 378 -26.25 6.80 -5.22
CA PRO A 378 -26.28 7.02 -6.66
C PRO A 378 -25.59 5.87 -7.41
N ILE A 379 -26.22 5.45 -8.51
CA ILE A 379 -25.69 4.41 -9.41
C ILE A 379 -25.37 5.03 -10.78
N GLU A 380 -24.19 4.71 -11.31
CA GLU A 380 -23.72 5.09 -12.65
C GLU A 380 -23.35 3.84 -13.46
N VAL A 381 -23.40 3.96 -14.80
CA VAL A 381 -22.96 2.90 -15.73
C VAL A 381 -21.78 3.43 -16.56
N SER A 382 -20.71 2.65 -16.60
CA SER A 382 -19.63 2.77 -17.58
C SER A 382 -19.75 1.64 -18.60
N HIS A 383 -19.86 1.97 -19.89
CA HIS A 383 -20.06 0.98 -20.93
C HIS A 383 -19.27 1.32 -22.21
N PHE A 384 -18.36 0.43 -22.59
CA PHE A 384 -17.55 0.51 -23.81
C PHE A 384 -17.56 -0.83 -24.57
N GLY A 385 -18.67 -1.57 -24.48
CA GLY A 385 -18.85 -2.85 -25.16
C GLY A 385 -19.09 -2.71 -26.67
N ARG A 386 -19.49 -3.80 -27.32
CA ARG A 386 -19.65 -3.83 -28.79
C ARG A 386 -20.73 -2.90 -29.34
N ALA A 387 -21.79 -2.62 -28.61
CA ALA A 387 -22.89 -1.75 -29.03
C ALA A 387 -23.60 -1.17 -27.80
N PRO A 388 -24.28 -0.01 -27.91
CA PRO A 388 -25.08 0.55 -26.83
C PRO A 388 -26.04 -0.47 -26.20
N LEU A 389 -26.23 -0.39 -24.89
CA LEU A 389 -27.23 -1.18 -24.18
C LEU A 389 -28.61 -0.59 -24.42
N GLN A 390 -29.58 -1.43 -24.79
CA GLN A 390 -30.93 -1.01 -25.13
C GLN A 390 -31.91 -1.57 -24.10
N SER A 391 -32.72 -0.69 -23.51
CA SER A 391 -33.87 -1.05 -22.68
C SER A 391 -33.51 -2.00 -21.52
N VAL A 392 -32.34 -1.83 -20.92
CA VAL A 392 -31.88 -2.66 -19.80
C VAL A 392 -32.42 -2.13 -18.47
N ARG A 393 -32.58 -3.03 -17.51
CA ARG A 393 -33.04 -2.72 -16.15
C ARG A 393 -31.99 -3.15 -15.15
N ILE A 394 -31.67 -2.26 -14.22
CA ILE A 394 -30.80 -2.57 -13.08
C ILE A 394 -31.63 -3.17 -11.96
N HIS A 395 -31.17 -4.31 -11.47
CA HIS A 395 -31.66 -5.00 -10.29
C HIS A 395 -30.67 -4.80 -9.15
N TRP A 396 -31.17 -4.63 -7.93
CA TRP A 396 -30.30 -4.55 -6.75
C TRP A 396 -30.86 -5.34 -5.59
N GLN A 397 -29.96 -5.86 -4.77
CA GLN A 397 -30.23 -6.68 -3.59
C GLN A 397 -29.26 -6.27 -2.48
N LEU A 398 -29.80 -6.11 -1.27
CA LEU A 398 -29.01 -6.00 -0.05
C LEU A 398 -29.08 -7.36 0.67
N GLU A 399 -27.96 -8.06 0.68
CA GLU A 399 -27.85 -9.42 1.21
C GLU A 399 -27.09 -9.36 2.53
N GLN A 400 -27.59 -9.98 3.60
CA GLN A 400 -26.78 -10.17 4.80
C GLN A 400 -25.66 -11.16 4.47
N GLN A 401 -24.42 -10.89 4.90
CA GLN A 401 -23.31 -11.80 4.64
C GLN A 401 -23.63 -13.20 5.21
N PRO A 402 -23.36 -14.27 4.45
CA PRO A 402 -23.64 -15.63 4.90
C PRO A 402 -22.92 -15.96 6.21
N VAL A 403 -23.63 -16.59 7.14
CA VAL A 403 -23.02 -17.08 8.37
C VAL A 403 -22.33 -18.41 8.06
N THR A 404 -21.05 -18.50 8.39
CA THR A 404 -20.29 -19.74 8.24
C THR A 404 -20.27 -20.46 9.58
N GLU A 405 -20.91 -21.62 9.66
CA GLU A 405 -20.99 -22.42 10.88
C GLU A 405 -19.86 -23.45 10.94
N TYR A 406 -19.15 -23.48 12.06
CA TYR A 406 -18.06 -24.41 12.33
C TYR A 406 -18.41 -25.34 13.48
N THR A 407 -17.93 -26.57 13.41
CA THR A 407 -17.93 -27.51 14.53
C THR A 407 -16.51 -27.73 15.00
N TYR A 408 -16.33 -27.76 16.31
CA TYR A 408 -15.05 -28.01 16.96
C TYR A 408 -14.95 -29.49 17.34
N GLY A 409 -13.94 -30.18 16.80
CA GLY A 409 -13.58 -31.55 17.19
C GLY A 409 -12.14 -31.65 17.71
N GLU A 410 -11.72 -32.84 18.16
CA GLU A 410 -10.37 -33.11 18.70
C GLU A 410 -9.22 -32.79 17.72
N HIS A 411 -9.51 -32.63 16.42
CA HIS A 411 -8.54 -32.31 15.37
C HIS A 411 -8.65 -30.88 14.80
N GLY A 412 -9.36 -29.99 15.50
CA GLY A 412 -9.49 -28.59 15.13
C GLY A 412 -10.82 -28.22 14.46
N LYS A 413 -10.84 -27.03 13.87
CA LYS A 413 -12.04 -26.36 13.33
C LYS A 413 -12.45 -27.00 12.00
N THR A 414 -13.66 -27.59 11.93
CA THR A 414 -14.21 -28.14 10.69
C THR A 414 -15.37 -27.27 10.20
N LEU A 415 -15.32 -26.85 8.94
CA LEU A 415 -16.42 -26.15 8.26
C LEU A 415 -17.63 -27.10 8.16
N THR A 416 -18.77 -26.67 8.69
CA THR A 416 -19.99 -27.51 8.71
C THR A 416 -20.95 -27.09 7.61
N GLN A 417 -21.29 -25.80 7.53
CA GLN A 417 -22.21 -25.27 6.52
C GLN A 417 -22.05 -23.75 6.35
N THR A 418 -22.28 -23.24 5.13
CA THR A 418 -22.52 -21.81 4.88
C THR A 418 -24.01 -21.58 4.70
N VAL A 419 -24.60 -20.73 5.54
CA VAL A 419 -26.04 -20.44 5.51
C VAL A 419 -26.28 -19.14 4.74
N PHE A 420 -26.88 -19.27 3.56
CA PHE A 420 -27.32 -18.14 2.74
C PHE A 420 -28.72 -17.73 3.14
N GLN A 421 -28.93 -16.43 3.36
CA GLN A 421 -30.25 -15.86 3.64
C GLN A 421 -30.81 -15.19 2.37
N PRO A 422 -32.16 -15.12 2.21
CA PRO A 422 -32.74 -14.30 1.16
C PRO A 422 -32.32 -12.83 1.32
N PRO A 423 -32.30 -12.02 0.24
CA PRO A 423 -32.02 -10.60 0.34
C PRO A 423 -32.96 -9.91 1.34
N VAL A 424 -32.40 -9.06 2.20
CA VAL A 424 -33.14 -8.28 3.19
C VAL A 424 -33.96 -7.19 2.51
N LEU A 425 -33.36 -6.53 1.52
CA LEU A 425 -34.03 -5.56 0.66
C LEU A 425 -33.66 -5.86 -0.79
N CYS A 426 -34.58 -5.55 -1.71
CA CYS A 426 -34.28 -5.62 -3.14
C CYS A 426 -35.17 -4.65 -3.93
N GLY A 427 -34.75 -4.32 -5.14
CA GLY A 427 -35.55 -3.49 -6.03
C GLY A 427 -34.99 -3.39 -7.43
N THR A 428 -35.60 -2.51 -8.23
CA THR A 428 -35.14 -2.22 -9.58
C THR A 428 -35.09 -0.72 -9.82
N LEU A 429 -34.10 -0.27 -10.59
CA LEU A 429 -34.06 1.10 -11.11
C LEU A 429 -34.87 1.20 -12.41
N LYS A 430 -35.09 2.43 -12.87
CA LYS A 430 -35.81 2.70 -14.12
C LYS A 430 -35.06 2.07 -15.29
N GLN A 431 -35.81 1.44 -16.19
CA GLN A 431 -35.29 0.92 -17.45
C GLN A 431 -34.79 2.06 -18.33
N ARG A 432 -33.61 1.90 -18.93
CA ARG A 432 -32.92 2.93 -19.72
C ARG A 432 -32.07 2.32 -20.83
N ASP A 433 -31.69 3.17 -21.79
CA ASP A 433 -30.62 2.89 -22.75
C ASP A 433 -29.30 3.47 -22.22
N TYR A 434 -28.19 2.82 -22.51
CA TYR A 434 -26.85 3.30 -22.17
C TYR A 434 -25.95 3.33 -23.41
N ALA A 435 -25.38 4.49 -23.72
CA ALA A 435 -24.46 4.70 -24.83
C ALA A 435 -23.07 4.08 -24.56
N LEU A 436 -22.19 4.14 -25.56
CA LEU A 436 -20.78 3.74 -25.43
C LEU A 436 -19.95 4.82 -24.70
N GLU A 437 -20.33 5.11 -23.46
CA GLU A 437 -19.81 6.18 -22.61
C GLU A 437 -19.79 5.77 -21.13
N LYS A 438 -19.32 6.67 -20.26
CA LYS A 438 -19.30 6.51 -18.80
C LYS A 438 -19.98 7.67 -18.09
N ASN A 439 -20.07 7.61 -16.77
CA ASN A 439 -20.81 8.57 -15.93
C ASN A 439 -22.30 8.68 -16.29
N GLN A 440 -22.89 7.62 -16.85
CA GLN A 440 -24.29 7.60 -17.23
C GLN A 440 -25.16 7.27 -16.01
N SER A 441 -25.95 8.24 -15.54
CA SER A 441 -26.80 8.04 -14.34
C SER A 441 -27.85 6.94 -14.56
N ALA A 442 -27.90 5.99 -13.63
CA ALA A 442 -28.92 4.94 -13.56
C ALA A 442 -30.06 5.26 -12.58
N GLY A 443 -29.85 6.20 -11.67
CA GLY A 443 -30.77 6.53 -10.57
C GLY A 443 -30.09 6.41 -9.21
N CYS A 444 -30.88 6.26 -8.17
CA CYS A 444 -30.41 6.17 -6.80
C CYS A 444 -31.12 5.03 -6.07
N ILE A 445 -30.38 4.28 -5.25
CA ILE A 445 -30.91 3.30 -4.31
C ILE A 445 -31.07 3.99 -2.96
N TYR A 446 -32.23 3.83 -2.33
CA TYR A 446 -32.50 4.37 -1.00
C TYR A 446 -32.68 3.21 -0.02
N LEU A 447 -31.83 3.16 1.00
CA LEU A 447 -31.90 2.16 2.06
C LEU A 447 -32.45 2.82 3.32
N ASN A 448 -33.63 2.39 3.76
CA ASN A 448 -34.19 2.82 5.05
C ASN A 448 -33.52 2.01 6.16
N MET A 449 -32.86 2.69 7.10
CA MET A 449 -32.09 2.01 8.14
C MET A 449 -32.97 1.36 9.21
N GLU A 450 -34.26 1.70 9.30
CA GLU A 450 -35.22 1.02 10.20
C GLU A 450 -35.50 -0.42 9.77
N ASP A 451 -35.44 -0.70 8.46
CA ASP A 451 -35.72 -2.01 7.86
C ASP A 451 -34.53 -2.97 7.90
N ILE A 452 -33.38 -2.51 8.43
CA ILE A 452 -32.12 -3.26 8.42
C ILE A 452 -31.67 -3.54 9.85
N GLN A 453 -31.31 -4.79 10.11
CA GLN A 453 -30.80 -5.22 11.41
C GLN A 453 -29.35 -4.69 11.63
N PRO A 454 -29.06 -4.04 12.77
CA PRO A 454 -27.71 -3.60 13.08
C PRO A 454 -26.79 -4.74 13.52
N ASP A 455 -25.52 -4.38 13.73
CA ASP A 455 -24.42 -5.22 14.19
C ASP A 455 -24.20 -6.42 13.24
N CYS A 456 -24.41 -6.18 11.94
CA CYS A 456 -24.32 -7.17 10.87
C CYS A 456 -23.51 -6.63 9.69
N ALA A 457 -22.88 -7.54 8.94
CA ALA A 457 -22.28 -7.25 7.64
C ALA A 457 -23.27 -7.57 6.51
N TYR A 458 -23.32 -6.71 5.51
CA TYR A 458 -24.17 -6.81 4.33
C TYR A 458 -23.35 -6.66 3.05
N VAL A 459 -23.92 -7.07 1.94
CA VAL A 459 -23.40 -6.84 0.59
C VAL A 459 -24.52 -6.26 -0.25
N LEU A 460 -24.28 -5.07 -0.81
CA LEU A 460 -25.12 -4.52 -1.87
C LEU A 460 -24.64 -5.11 -3.19
N ARG A 461 -25.49 -5.92 -3.82
CA ARG A 461 -25.31 -6.43 -5.18
C ARG A 461 -26.15 -5.61 -6.14
N VAL A 462 -25.53 -5.12 -7.21
CA VAL A 462 -26.21 -4.43 -8.31
C VAL A 462 -25.89 -5.18 -9.59
N SER A 463 -26.91 -5.47 -10.39
CA SER A 463 -26.76 -6.27 -11.61
C SER A 463 -27.64 -5.76 -12.75
N ILE A 464 -27.19 -6.06 -13.98
CA ILE A 464 -27.97 -5.95 -15.21
C ILE A 464 -27.84 -7.24 -16.01
N GLU A 465 -28.92 -7.64 -16.66
CA GLU A 465 -28.86 -8.63 -17.73
C GLU A 465 -28.69 -7.88 -19.06
N ALA A 466 -27.55 -8.11 -19.72
CA ALA A 466 -27.21 -7.48 -20.99
C ALA A 466 -26.61 -8.52 -21.94
N ASN A 467 -27.15 -8.64 -23.15
CA ASN A 467 -26.65 -9.55 -24.19
C ASN A 467 -26.51 -11.02 -23.74
N GLY A 468 -27.45 -11.51 -22.92
CA GLY A 468 -27.44 -12.88 -22.39
C GLY A 468 -26.36 -13.13 -21.33
N LYS A 469 -25.77 -12.07 -20.78
CA LYS A 469 -24.81 -12.12 -19.67
C LYS A 469 -25.33 -11.28 -18.50
N ILE A 470 -25.03 -11.72 -17.29
CA ILE A 470 -25.23 -10.92 -16.08
C ILE A 470 -23.94 -10.13 -15.86
N VAL A 471 -24.05 -8.81 -15.86
CA VAL A 471 -23.01 -7.90 -15.38
C VAL A 471 -23.41 -7.49 -13.99
N GLU A 472 -22.52 -7.66 -13.02
CA GLU A 472 -22.80 -7.31 -11.63
C GLU A 472 -21.59 -6.66 -10.97
N ASN A 473 -21.86 -5.91 -9.91
CA ASN A 473 -20.86 -5.38 -9.01
C ASN A 473 -21.40 -5.39 -7.57
N THR A 474 -20.50 -5.50 -6.60
CA THR A 474 -20.83 -5.68 -5.18
C THR A 474 -20.05 -4.71 -4.29
N TRP A 475 -20.69 -4.29 -3.19
CA TRP A 475 -20.08 -3.42 -2.18
C TRP A 475 -20.48 -3.88 -0.76
N PRO A 476 -19.52 -4.07 0.16
CA PRO A 476 -19.82 -4.52 1.51
C PRO A 476 -20.26 -3.35 2.41
N PHE A 477 -21.13 -3.60 3.38
CA PHE A 477 -21.57 -2.63 4.38
C PHE A 477 -21.49 -3.25 5.77
N TRP A 478 -20.98 -2.49 6.74
CA TRP A 478 -21.06 -2.80 8.16
C TRP A 478 -22.01 -1.80 8.79
N ILE A 479 -23.15 -2.30 9.28
CA ILE A 479 -24.19 -1.45 9.86
C ILE A 479 -24.22 -1.70 11.36
N PHE A 480 -24.02 -0.64 12.13
CA PHE A 480 -23.92 -0.65 13.58
C PHE A 480 -25.00 0.21 14.22
N ASP A 481 -25.27 0.03 15.51
CA ASP A 481 -26.21 0.84 16.29
C ASP A 481 -25.57 1.41 17.56
N SER A 482 -25.09 2.64 17.47
CA SER A 482 -24.46 3.33 18.62
C SER A 482 -25.45 3.68 19.73
N SER A 483 -26.77 3.72 19.46
CA SER A 483 -27.79 4.00 20.49
C SER A 483 -27.87 2.90 21.57
N LYS A 484 -27.44 1.68 21.22
CA LYS A 484 -27.34 0.54 22.14
C LYS A 484 -25.97 0.41 22.79
N SER A 485 -25.09 1.40 22.60
CA SER A 485 -23.77 1.50 23.20
C SER A 485 -23.76 2.33 24.49
N ASN A 486 -24.87 2.36 25.25
CA ASN A 486 -24.87 3.02 26.55
C ASN A 486 -23.80 2.41 27.45
N GLN A 487 -23.01 3.30 28.04
CA GLN A 487 -21.86 3.11 28.90
C GLN A 487 -21.90 1.78 29.66
N VAL A 488 -21.00 0.85 29.31
CA VAL A 488 -20.55 -0.13 30.30
C VAL A 488 -19.78 0.68 31.32
N SER A 489 -20.48 1.14 32.36
CA SER A 489 -19.87 1.78 33.51
C SER A 489 -18.80 0.85 34.05
N THR A 490 -17.63 1.43 34.35
CA THR A 490 -16.68 0.82 35.26
C THR A 490 -17.46 0.36 36.50
N PRO A 491 -17.27 -0.88 36.99
CA PRO A 491 -17.85 -1.27 38.25
C PRO A 491 -17.43 -0.24 39.29
N ASP A 492 -18.41 0.41 39.91
CA ASP A 492 -18.20 1.23 41.10
C ASP A 492 -17.56 0.29 42.13
N GLU A 493 -16.32 0.56 42.55
CA GLU A 493 -15.55 -0.27 43.49
C GLU A 493 -16.32 -0.51 44.81
N SER A 494 -17.38 0.25 45.05
CA SER A 494 -18.25 0.19 46.22
C SER A 494 -19.43 -0.80 46.14
N LYS A 495 -19.66 -1.50 45.02
CA LYS A 495 -20.81 -2.46 44.89
C LYS A 495 -20.44 -3.78 44.21
N ALA A 496 -19.62 -4.59 44.89
CA ALA A 496 -19.43 -6.00 44.56
C ALA A 496 -20.22 -6.90 45.52
N GLU A 497 -21.56 -6.88 45.44
CA GLU A 497 -22.37 -7.93 46.05
C GLU A 497 -23.46 -8.37 45.07
N THR A 498 -23.43 -9.67 44.73
CA THR A 498 -24.48 -10.45 44.03
C THR A 498 -24.55 -10.47 42.49
N ASP A 499 -23.41 -10.52 41.78
CA ASP A 499 -23.44 -11.08 40.41
C ASP A 499 -22.36 -12.15 40.23
N THR A 500 -22.78 -13.33 39.78
CA THR A 500 -21.98 -14.58 39.76
C THR A 500 -20.98 -14.67 38.60
N HIS A 501 -20.78 -13.58 37.87
CA HIS A 501 -19.75 -13.46 36.84
C HIS A 501 -18.68 -12.47 37.32
N GLU A 502 -17.41 -12.90 37.36
CA GLU A 502 -16.28 -12.08 37.81
C GLU A 502 -16.25 -10.72 37.08
N ALA A 503 -16.13 -9.64 37.84
CA ALA A 503 -16.04 -8.29 37.29
C ALA A 503 -14.85 -8.17 36.31
N VAL A 504 -15.09 -7.54 35.16
CA VAL A 504 -14.05 -7.18 34.18
C VAL A 504 -13.58 -5.76 34.48
N PHE A 505 -12.27 -5.59 34.62
CA PHE A 505 -11.62 -4.30 34.84
C PHE A 505 -11.02 -3.80 33.54
N ILE A 506 -11.22 -2.53 33.21
CA ILE A 506 -10.67 -1.89 32.01
C ILE A 506 -9.67 -0.85 32.47
N THR A 507 -8.47 -0.87 31.92
CA THR A 507 -7.47 0.14 32.23
C THR A 507 -6.52 0.34 31.05
N SER A 508 -5.92 1.52 30.98
CA SER A 508 -4.77 1.83 30.13
C SER A 508 -3.52 2.17 30.97
N ASP A 509 -3.63 2.11 32.30
CA ASP A 509 -2.53 2.34 33.22
C ASP A 509 -1.84 1.01 33.54
N ARG A 510 -0.54 0.92 33.23
CA ARG A 510 0.22 -0.32 33.43
C ARG A 510 0.34 -0.73 34.91
N PHE A 511 0.37 0.19 35.86
CA PHE A 511 0.51 -0.13 37.29
C PHE A 511 -0.81 -0.63 37.86
N HIS A 512 -1.91 -0.02 37.44
CA HIS A 512 -3.23 -0.51 37.77
C HIS A 512 -3.45 -1.89 37.13
N ALA A 513 -3.04 -2.09 35.86
CA ALA A 513 -3.07 -3.40 35.23
C ALA A 513 -2.25 -4.44 36.01
N GLU A 514 -1.01 -4.14 36.39
CA GLU A 514 -0.16 -5.02 37.21
C GLU A 514 -0.83 -5.38 38.53
N THR A 515 -1.41 -4.40 39.22
CA THR A 515 -2.11 -4.60 40.50
C THR A 515 -3.29 -5.55 40.33
N LEU A 516 -4.17 -5.28 39.35
CA LEU A 516 -5.34 -6.11 39.07
C LEU A 516 -4.97 -7.54 38.65
N LEU A 517 -3.91 -7.69 37.85
CA LEU A 517 -3.42 -9.00 37.42
C LEU A 517 -2.82 -9.79 38.60
N ASN A 518 -2.08 -9.13 39.50
CA ASN A 518 -1.56 -9.77 40.71
C ASN A 518 -2.67 -10.19 41.69
N GLU A 519 -3.82 -9.51 41.67
CA GLU A 519 -5.02 -9.89 42.42
C GLU A 519 -5.85 -11.00 41.75
N GLY A 520 -5.42 -11.52 40.59
CA GLY A 520 -6.11 -12.60 39.89
C GLY A 520 -7.37 -12.16 39.15
N LYS A 521 -7.52 -10.87 38.80
CA LYS A 521 -8.72 -10.32 38.15
C LYS A 521 -8.79 -10.62 36.64
N ARG A 522 -9.95 -10.32 36.03
CA ARG A 522 -10.12 -10.25 34.58
C ARG A 522 -9.85 -8.83 34.10
N VAL A 523 -8.86 -8.64 33.24
CA VAL A 523 -8.39 -7.31 32.84
C VAL A 523 -8.44 -7.15 31.33
N LEU A 524 -9.07 -6.08 30.86
CA LEU A 524 -8.90 -5.53 29.51
C LEU A 524 -7.86 -4.42 29.63
N PHE A 525 -6.68 -4.65 29.07
CA PHE A 525 -5.60 -3.67 29.07
C PHE A 525 -5.47 -3.04 27.68
N GLU A 526 -5.82 -1.77 27.59
CA GLU A 526 -5.66 -0.95 26.39
C GLU A 526 -4.31 -0.25 26.47
N LEU A 527 -3.28 -0.78 25.80
CA LEU A 527 -1.95 -0.17 25.80
C LEU A 527 -1.94 1.08 24.90
N PRO A 528 -1.70 2.28 25.45
CA PRO A 528 -1.68 3.50 24.65
C PRO A 528 -0.55 3.52 23.62
N TYR A 529 -0.78 4.22 22.50
CA TYR A 529 0.19 4.32 21.40
C TYR A 529 1.54 4.88 21.86
N GLU A 530 1.51 5.92 22.67
CA GLU A 530 2.68 6.60 23.22
C GLU A 530 3.38 5.85 24.36
N ASP A 531 2.71 4.86 24.96
CA ASP A 531 3.27 3.96 25.98
C ASP A 531 3.76 2.63 25.38
N THR A 532 3.63 2.47 24.06
CA THR A 532 4.05 1.27 23.34
C THR A 532 5.50 1.38 22.90
N SER A 533 6.27 0.30 23.05
CA SER A 533 7.67 0.23 22.63
C SER A 533 7.91 0.64 21.17
N TYR A 534 9.06 1.28 20.91
CA TYR A 534 9.53 1.59 19.56
C TYR A 534 9.83 0.33 18.73
N ASP A 535 10.03 -0.82 19.37
CA ASP A 535 10.13 -2.11 18.69
C ASP A 535 8.80 -2.49 18.01
N CYS A 536 7.66 -1.98 18.49
CA CYS A 536 6.35 -2.25 17.93
C CYS A 536 5.97 -1.15 16.92
N PRO A 537 6.04 -1.38 15.61
CA PRO A 537 5.76 -0.33 14.63
C PRO A 537 4.26 -0.01 14.53
N PRO A 538 3.88 1.19 14.07
CA PRO A 538 2.50 1.50 13.70
C PRO A 538 2.04 0.63 12.54
N VAL A 539 0.78 0.21 12.57
CA VAL A 539 0.17 -0.55 11.47
C VAL A 539 -0.53 0.38 10.48
N ARG A 540 -0.59 -0.03 9.21
CA ARG A 540 -1.36 0.67 8.17
C ARG A 540 -2.44 -0.24 7.60
N PHE A 541 -3.60 0.34 7.31
CA PHE A 541 -4.66 -0.36 6.58
C PHE A 541 -4.30 -0.59 5.12
N ASN A 542 -3.68 0.41 4.49
CA ASN A 542 -3.25 0.31 3.11
C ASN A 542 -2.03 -0.61 3.03
N PRO A 543 -2.00 -1.57 2.09
CA PRO A 543 -0.81 -2.35 1.81
C PRO A 543 0.37 -1.46 1.46
N SER A 544 1.59 -1.94 1.72
CA SER A 544 2.81 -1.30 1.24
C SER A 544 2.72 -1.03 -0.25
N PHE A 545 3.08 0.20 -0.63
CA PHE A 545 3.00 0.69 -2.00
C PHE A 545 4.30 0.38 -2.75
N TRP A 546 4.18 -0.34 -3.86
CA TRP A 546 5.25 -0.76 -4.77
C TRP A 546 6.34 -1.64 -4.13
N ASN A 547 7.15 -1.09 -3.23
CA ASN A 547 8.12 -1.82 -2.41
C ASN A 547 8.65 -0.92 -1.27
N SER A 548 8.51 -1.36 -0.01
CA SER A 548 9.02 -0.63 1.15
C SER A 548 10.56 -0.57 1.22
N GLN A 549 11.31 -1.36 0.46
CA GLN A 549 12.76 -1.20 0.37
C GLN A 549 13.14 0.04 -0.45
N MET A 550 12.34 0.42 -1.46
CA MET A 550 12.60 1.58 -2.31
C MET A 550 12.14 2.89 -1.67
N GLY A 551 11.07 2.83 -0.87
CA GLY A 551 10.57 3.93 -0.04
C GLY A 551 10.25 3.45 1.36
N PRO A 552 11.25 3.23 2.23
CA PRO A 552 11.01 2.72 3.56
C PRO A 552 10.24 3.72 4.41
N THR A 553 9.40 3.17 5.27
CA THR A 553 8.68 3.86 6.33
C THR A 553 8.67 2.96 7.55
N TRP A 554 8.55 3.56 8.74
CA TRP A 554 8.40 2.81 9.97
C TRP A 554 7.06 2.06 10.03
N ALA A 555 5.99 2.76 9.66
CA ALA A 555 4.66 2.19 9.56
C ALA A 555 4.51 1.40 8.25
N ARG A 556 4.01 0.16 8.33
CA ARG A 556 3.74 -0.71 7.18
C ARG A 556 2.47 -1.52 7.43
N GLY A 557 1.96 -2.15 6.39
CA GLY A 557 0.84 -3.07 6.49
C GLY A 557 0.68 -3.84 5.20
N MET A 558 0.15 -5.05 5.30
CA MET A 558 -0.19 -5.88 4.13
C MET A 558 -1.63 -6.40 4.20
N GLY A 559 -2.31 -6.23 5.33
CA GLY A 559 -3.60 -6.84 5.63
C GLY A 559 -3.60 -7.37 7.07
N MET A 560 -4.53 -8.26 7.37
CA MET A 560 -4.69 -8.84 8.71
C MET A 560 -5.27 -10.25 8.65
N ILE A 561 -5.01 -11.02 9.71
CA ILE A 561 -5.67 -12.29 10.01
C ILE A 561 -6.51 -12.09 11.25
N ILE A 562 -7.79 -12.44 11.14
CA ILE A 562 -8.74 -12.34 12.23
C ILE A 562 -9.32 -13.71 12.52
N GLN A 563 -9.29 -14.09 13.79
CA GLN A 563 -9.97 -15.27 14.30
C GLN A 563 -11.48 -15.01 14.39
N ASN A 564 -12.13 -14.73 13.26
CA ASN A 564 -13.51 -14.20 13.20
C ASN A 564 -14.59 -15.13 13.79
N ALA A 565 -14.28 -16.41 13.99
CA ALA A 565 -15.17 -17.37 14.67
C ALA A 565 -14.98 -17.38 16.21
N HIS A 566 -13.99 -16.67 16.74
CA HIS A 566 -13.74 -16.57 18.17
C HIS A 566 -14.86 -15.81 18.86
N SER A 567 -15.23 -16.23 20.08
CA SER A 567 -16.36 -15.64 20.82
C SER A 567 -16.20 -14.15 21.12
N ALA A 568 -14.96 -13.63 21.12
CA ALA A 568 -14.67 -12.19 21.21
C ALA A 568 -15.33 -11.36 20.09
N PHE A 569 -15.61 -11.95 18.93
CA PHE A 569 -16.25 -11.29 17.78
C PHE A 569 -17.72 -11.68 17.58
N ALA A 570 -18.34 -12.41 18.52
CA ALA A 570 -19.71 -12.90 18.37
C ALA A 570 -20.75 -11.80 18.12
N SER A 571 -20.48 -10.57 18.58
CA SER A 571 -21.33 -9.39 18.36
C SER A 571 -20.64 -8.30 17.53
N PHE A 572 -19.53 -8.62 16.87
CA PHE A 572 -18.80 -7.71 15.99
C PHE A 572 -18.65 -8.34 14.59
N PRO A 573 -19.42 -7.87 13.59
CA PRO A 573 -19.38 -8.44 12.24
C PRO A 573 -18.00 -8.24 11.60
N THR A 574 -17.29 -9.34 11.32
CA THR A 574 -15.98 -9.33 10.67
C THR A 574 -15.70 -10.59 9.87
N THR A 575 -14.83 -10.50 8.87
CA THR A 575 -14.31 -11.65 8.10
C THR A 575 -12.88 -11.96 8.52
N ALA A 576 -12.36 -13.11 8.07
CA ALA A 576 -11.00 -13.56 8.40
C ALA A 576 -9.90 -12.62 7.83
N ASP A 577 -10.19 -11.95 6.71
CA ASP A 577 -9.34 -10.96 6.04
C ASP A 577 -9.64 -9.50 6.44
N GLY A 578 -10.48 -9.28 7.46
CA GLY A 578 -10.84 -7.95 7.95
C GLY A 578 -12.05 -7.32 7.27
N GLY A 579 -11.84 -6.19 6.62
CA GLY A 579 -12.89 -5.34 6.06
C GLY A 579 -12.73 -3.86 6.42
N TRP A 580 -13.61 -3.02 5.88
CA TRP A 580 -13.51 -1.55 6.01
C TRP A 580 -13.73 -1.04 7.44
N GLN A 581 -14.42 -1.80 8.29
CA GLN A 581 -14.57 -1.51 9.72
C GLN A 581 -13.23 -1.45 10.46
N TRP A 582 -12.21 -2.12 9.96
CA TRP A 582 -10.88 -2.07 10.56
C TRP A 582 -10.07 -0.83 10.19
N GLN A 583 -10.45 -0.09 9.14
CA GLN A 583 -9.67 1.05 8.64
C GLN A 583 -9.43 2.11 9.72
N SER A 584 -10.49 2.53 10.43
CA SER A 584 -10.33 3.49 11.53
C SER A 584 -9.87 2.83 12.82
N LEU A 585 -10.26 1.58 13.09
CA LEU A 585 -9.91 0.89 14.34
C LEU A 585 -8.39 0.80 14.52
N ILE A 586 -7.67 0.52 13.43
CA ILE A 586 -6.22 0.38 13.49
C ILE A 586 -5.48 1.70 13.25
N GLU A 587 -6.21 2.78 13.00
CA GLU A 587 -5.62 4.11 12.94
C GLU A 587 -5.03 4.46 14.31
N ASN A 588 -3.76 4.89 14.32
CA ASN A 588 -3.00 5.13 15.55
C ASN A 588 -2.88 3.90 16.47
N ALA A 589 -2.92 2.68 15.92
CA ALA A 589 -2.55 1.46 16.64
C ALA A 589 -1.12 1.03 16.31
N ARG A 590 -0.45 0.36 17.26
CA ARG A 590 0.86 -0.28 17.05
C ARG A 590 0.73 -1.79 17.05
N GLY A 591 1.43 -2.45 16.12
CA GLY A 591 1.51 -3.91 16.10
C GLY A 591 2.42 -4.39 17.23
N LEU A 592 1.82 -4.98 18.27
CA LEU A 592 2.58 -5.49 19.42
C LEU A 592 3.43 -6.67 18.97
N ARG A 593 4.77 -6.56 18.98
CA ARG A 593 5.68 -7.64 18.57
C ARG A 593 5.67 -8.78 19.58
N VAL A 594 4.71 -9.68 19.43
CA VAL A 594 4.46 -10.79 20.36
C VAL A 594 5.57 -11.84 20.35
N GLU A 595 6.35 -11.95 19.28
CA GLU A 595 7.58 -12.77 19.26
C GLU A 595 8.60 -12.34 20.34
N LYS A 596 8.63 -11.06 20.72
CA LYS A 596 9.53 -10.55 21.77
C LYS A 596 9.14 -11.00 23.17
N LEU A 597 7.90 -11.49 23.36
CA LEU A 597 7.48 -12.12 24.61
C LEU A 597 8.24 -13.43 24.87
N GLY A 598 8.81 -14.05 23.82
CA GLY A 598 9.52 -15.32 23.92
C GLY A 598 8.62 -16.51 24.27
N CYS A 599 7.33 -16.43 23.92
CA CYS A 599 6.36 -17.49 24.14
C CYS A 599 5.31 -17.56 23.02
N ASP A 600 5.07 -18.76 22.49
CA ASP A 600 4.00 -19.01 21.49
C ASP A 600 2.66 -19.37 22.14
N CYS A 601 2.48 -19.02 23.42
CA CYS A 601 1.34 -19.47 24.20
C CYS A 601 0.12 -18.53 24.08
N ILE A 602 0.28 -17.29 23.60
CA ILE A 602 -0.83 -16.35 23.48
C ILE A 602 -1.84 -16.81 22.43
N THR A 603 -3.11 -16.43 22.61
CA THR A 603 -4.12 -16.59 21.56
C THR A 603 -4.25 -15.27 20.81
N ASN A 604 -3.63 -15.18 19.64
CA ASN A 604 -3.66 -13.99 18.78
C ASN A 604 -5.00 -13.92 18.02
N LEU A 605 -5.82 -12.92 18.32
CA LEU A 605 -7.17 -12.78 17.78
C LEU A 605 -7.21 -11.87 16.54
N VAL A 606 -6.34 -10.86 16.52
CA VAL A 606 -6.17 -9.92 15.39
C VAL A 606 -4.67 -9.75 15.14
N GLN A 607 -4.16 -10.43 14.12
CA GLN A 607 -2.77 -10.37 13.70
C GLN A 607 -2.64 -9.46 12.47
N PRO A 608 -1.99 -8.29 12.56
CA PRO A 608 -1.63 -7.53 11.37
C PRO A 608 -0.53 -8.28 10.61
N ILE A 609 -0.59 -8.26 9.28
CA ILE A 609 0.43 -8.86 8.42
C ILE A 609 1.49 -7.78 8.15
N ASP A 610 2.71 -8.02 8.62
CA ASP A 610 3.85 -7.16 8.32
C ASP A 610 4.36 -7.37 6.89
N GLU A 611 5.11 -6.39 6.39
CA GLU A 611 5.72 -6.44 5.08
C GLU A 611 6.95 -7.37 5.07
N TRP A 612 7.18 -8.04 3.94
CA TRP A 612 8.09 -9.19 3.83
C TRP A 612 9.58 -8.86 3.99
N ASN A 613 9.98 -7.58 3.92
CA ASN A 613 11.34 -7.17 4.26
C ASN A 613 11.61 -7.20 5.78
N ARG A 614 10.59 -7.26 6.63
CA ARG A 614 10.71 -7.37 8.10
C ARG A 614 10.18 -8.69 8.64
N ASN A 615 8.94 -9.04 8.28
CA ASN A 615 8.21 -10.22 8.79
C ASN A 615 7.94 -10.23 10.29
N ASP A 616 7.79 -9.06 10.94
CA ASP A 616 7.53 -9.01 12.38
C ASP A 616 6.24 -9.77 12.74
N LYS A 617 6.31 -10.74 13.67
CA LYS A 617 5.13 -11.43 14.21
C LYS A 617 4.45 -10.53 15.25
N MET A 618 3.31 -9.96 14.87
CA MET A 618 2.62 -8.92 15.64
C MET A 618 1.19 -9.29 16.07
N SER A 619 0.63 -8.53 17.00
CA SER A 619 -0.78 -8.61 17.42
C SER A 619 -1.36 -7.21 17.67
N LEU A 620 -2.64 -7.02 17.33
CA LEU A 620 -3.44 -5.86 17.75
C LEU A 620 -4.39 -6.21 18.90
N LEU A 621 -4.79 -7.48 19.01
CA LEU A 621 -5.65 -8.01 20.07
C LEU A 621 -5.29 -9.47 20.35
N PHE A 622 -4.91 -9.77 21.60
CA PHE A 622 -4.64 -11.14 22.03
C PHE A 622 -5.10 -11.37 23.47
N GLU A 623 -5.25 -12.66 23.83
CA GLU A 623 -5.55 -13.06 25.20
C GLU A 623 -4.50 -14.03 25.77
N CYS A 624 -4.30 -13.95 27.08
CA CYS A 624 -3.41 -14.82 27.86
C CYS A 624 -3.77 -14.82 29.36
N GLN A 625 -3.07 -15.66 30.12
CA GLN A 625 -3.06 -15.70 31.58
C GLN A 625 -1.79 -15.03 32.11
N VAL A 626 -1.93 -14.30 33.22
CA VAL A 626 -0.82 -13.71 33.98
C VAL A 626 -0.97 -14.12 35.44
N GLY A 627 -0.12 -15.01 35.91
CA GLY A 627 -0.36 -15.69 37.19
C GLY A 627 -1.67 -16.47 37.14
N THR A 628 -2.62 -16.13 38.02
CA THR A 628 -3.99 -16.67 38.02
C THR A 628 -5.00 -15.75 37.34
N ALA A 629 -4.59 -14.56 36.90
CA ALA A 629 -5.44 -13.59 36.21
C ALA A 629 -5.63 -13.93 34.73
N ARG A 630 -6.67 -13.36 34.15
CA ARG A 630 -7.01 -13.48 32.73
C ARG A 630 -6.91 -12.11 32.07
N LEU A 631 -6.11 -12.01 31.02
CA LEU A 631 -5.81 -10.75 30.32
C LEU A 631 -6.34 -10.82 28.89
N MET A 632 -7.06 -9.76 28.50
CA MET A 632 -7.25 -9.37 27.11
C MET A 632 -6.42 -8.10 26.90
N MET A 633 -5.48 -8.11 25.95
CA MET A 633 -4.61 -6.97 25.67
C MET A 633 -4.82 -6.46 24.25
N THR A 634 -4.92 -5.15 24.10
CA THR A 634 -5.13 -4.49 22.81
C THR A 634 -4.29 -3.22 22.70
N SER A 635 -3.83 -2.92 21.48
CA SER A 635 -3.27 -1.60 21.12
C SER A 635 -4.25 -0.74 20.31
N ILE A 636 -5.41 -1.28 19.98
CA ILE A 636 -6.51 -0.53 19.38
C ILE A 636 -7.11 0.37 20.46
N ASN A 637 -7.21 1.66 20.18
CA ASN A 637 -7.97 2.60 21.00
C ASN A 637 -9.47 2.29 20.85
N LEU A 638 -10.09 1.70 21.88
CA LEU A 638 -11.50 1.34 21.85
C LEU A 638 -12.43 2.51 22.24
N GLU A 639 -11.88 3.66 22.62
CA GLU A 639 -12.62 4.88 22.98
C GLU A 639 -12.81 5.86 21.81
N GLN A 640 -12.42 5.48 20.59
CA GLN A 640 -12.67 6.28 19.39
C GLN A 640 -14.18 6.55 19.23
N ASP A 641 -14.57 7.78 18.83
CA ASP A 641 -15.97 8.13 18.51
C ASP A 641 -16.38 7.58 17.13
N THR A 642 -16.37 6.25 17.02
CA THR A 642 -16.82 5.52 15.83
C THR A 642 -17.73 4.37 16.25
N PRO A 643 -18.75 4.03 15.45
CA PRO A 643 -19.68 2.96 15.81
C PRO A 643 -19.00 1.58 15.86
N GLN A 644 -17.98 1.34 15.02
CA GLN A 644 -17.20 0.12 15.03
C GLN A 644 -16.34 -0.05 16.30
N ALA A 645 -15.75 1.02 16.86
CA ALA A 645 -14.97 0.93 18.10
C ALA A 645 -15.87 0.57 19.29
N ALA A 646 -17.02 1.25 19.39
CA ALA A 646 -18.05 0.95 20.36
C ALA A 646 -18.56 -0.51 20.26
N ALA A 647 -18.83 -0.99 19.03
CA ALA A 647 -19.28 -2.36 18.79
C ALA A 647 -18.21 -3.39 19.15
N LEU A 648 -16.95 -3.16 18.77
CA LEU A 648 -15.83 -4.04 19.10
C LEU A 648 -15.62 -4.14 20.61
N LYS A 649 -15.58 -2.99 21.30
CA LYS A 649 -15.46 -2.93 22.77
C LYS A 649 -16.57 -3.72 23.45
N LYS A 650 -17.82 -3.52 23.02
CA LYS A 650 -18.98 -4.25 23.55
C LYS A 650 -18.85 -5.76 23.35
N SER A 651 -18.42 -6.20 22.16
CA SER A 651 -18.24 -7.62 21.85
C SER A 651 -17.15 -8.25 22.73
N ILE A 652 -16.00 -7.59 22.88
CA ILE A 652 -14.89 -8.04 23.75
C ILE A 652 -15.35 -8.14 25.21
N LEU A 653 -16.00 -7.10 25.74
CA LEU A 653 -16.46 -7.10 27.14
C LEU A 653 -17.54 -8.16 27.40
N SER A 654 -18.41 -8.42 26.42
CA SER A 654 -19.42 -9.48 26.53
C SER A 654 -18.77 -10.86 26.60
N TYR A 655 -17.74 -11.10 25.79
CA TYR A 655 -16.95 -12.31 25.84
C TYR A 655 -16.21 -12.47 27.18
N MET A 656 -15.53 -11.42 27.65
CA MET A 656 -14.78 -11.46 28.91
C MET A 656 -15.65 -11.71 30.15
N LYS A 657 -16.92 -11.29 30.11
CA LYS A 657 -17.91 -11.54 31.17
C LYS A 657 -18.50 -12.96 31.12
N SER A 658 -18.27 -13.71 30.06
CA SER A 658 -18.78 -15.07 29.89
C SER A 658 -17.80 -16.11 30.46
N ASP A 659 -18.29 -17.36 30.58
CA ASP A 659 -17.45 -18.50 30.94
C ASP A 659 -16.52 -18.92 29.78
N ALA A 660 -16.80 -18.48 28.55
CA ALA A 660 -15.96 -18.77 27.39
C ALA A 660 -14.60 -18.05 27.44
N PHE A 661 -14.46 -16.99 28.25
CA PHE A 661 -13.17 -16.31 28.44
C PHE A 661 -12.25 -17.11 29.35
N GLU A 662 -11.61 -18.11 28.77
CA GLU A 662 -10.70 -19.05 29.42
C GLU A 662 -9.38 -19.12 28.64
N PRO A 663 -8.56 -18.04 28.65
CA PRO A 663 -7.30 -18.02 27.92
C PRO A 663 -6.37 -19.11 28.46
N GLN A 664 -5.60 -19.77 27.58
CA GLN A 664 -4.75 -20.91 27.95
C GLN A 664 -3.25 -20.58 28.06
N GLY A 665 -2.81 -19.48 27.47
CA GLY A 665 -1.40 -19.13 27.38
C GLY A 665 -0.85 -18.43 28.60
N GLN A 666 0.25 -18.90 29.20
CA GLN A 666 0.86 -18.21 30.34
C GLN A 666 1.93 -17.20 29.93
N VAL A 667 1.78 -15.93 30.34
CA VAL A 667 2.79 -14.87 30.15
C VAL A 667 3.08 -14.21 31.50
N SER A 668 4.35 -13.94 31.80
CA SER A 668 4.73 -13.18 33.00
C SER A 668 4.57 -11.67 32.78
N TRP A 669 4.31 -10.91 33.85
CA TRP A 669 4.30 -9.45 33.77
C TRP A 669 5.61 -8.87 33.23
N LYS A 670 6.75 -9.51 33.56
CA LYS A 670 8.07 -9.14 33.02
C LYS A 670 8.13 -9.27 31.50
N GLN A 671 7.55 -10.33 30.94
CA GLN A 671 7.47 -10.48 29.48
C GLN A 671 6.55 -9.43 28.87
N LEU A 672 5.36 -9.20 29.45
CA LEU A 672 4.44 -8.16 28.97
C LEU A 672 5.09 -6.76 28.99
N SER A 673 5.87 -6.47 30.03
CA SER A 673 6.56 -5.19 30.18
C SER A 673 7.55 -4.88 29.07
N SER A 674 7.99 -5.88 28.30
CA SER A 674 8.84 -5.65 27.10
C SER A 674 8.10 -4.93 25.97
N LEU A 675 6.77 -4.85 26.01
CA LEU A 675 5.95 -4.12 25.04
C LEU A 675 5.78 -2.64 25.40
N PHE A 676 6.23 -2.21 26.59
CA PHE A 676 5.99 -0.85 27.10
C PHE A 676 7.23 0.03 26.96
N GLU A 677 7.03 1.32 26.68
CA GLU A 677 8.08 2.32 26.63
C GLU A 677 7.50 3.74 26.77
N ILE A 678 8.13 4.62 27.53
CA ILE A 678 7.72 6.03 27.60
C ILE A 678 8.31 6.74 26.38
N ASN A 679 7.52 6.93 25.33
CA ASN A 679 8.02 7.59 24.11
C ASN A 679 8.34 9.09 24.34
N ASP A 680 7.62 9.74 25.25
CA ASP A 680 7.79 11.16 25.60
C ASP A 680 8.78 11.41 26.74
N VAL A 681 9.67 10.46 27.08
CA VAL A 681 10.56 10.58 28.25
C VAL A 681 11.36 11.89 28.25
N MET A 682 11.86 12.33 27.11
CA MET A 682 12.63 13.57 27.01
C MET A 682 11.81 14.81 27.36
N LYS A 683 10.52 14.81 26.99
CA LYS A 683 9.57 15.87 27.33
C LYS A 683 9.22 15.85 28.82
N GLU A 684 9.00 14.67 29.40
CA GLU A 684 8.74 14.53 30.86
C GLU A 684 9.93 15.02 31.71
N LEU A 685 11.15 14.92 31.19
CA LEU A 685 12.36 15.38 31.86
C LEU A 685 12.69 16.88 31.61
N ASP A 686 11.87 17.59 30.83
CA ASP A 686 12.17 18.93 30.28
C ASP A 686 13.59 18.99 29.69
N ALA A 687 13.95 17.97 28.92
CA ALA A 687 15.27 17.83 28.33
C ALA A 687 15.46 18.84 27.18
N LYS A 688 16.66 19.43 27.13
CA LYS A 688 17.09 20.40 26.13
C LYS A 688 18.37 19.94 25.48
N ILE A 689 18.56 20.36 24.23
CA ILE A 689 19.77 20.11 23.47
C ILE A 689 20.51 21.42 23.23
N ASP A 690 21.84 21.39 23.26
CA ASP A 690 22.67 22.59 23.06
C ASP A 690 22.82 23.02 21.59
N ASP A 691 22.25 22.24 20.67
CA ASP A 691 22.13 22.53 19.25
C ASP A 691 20.66 22.39 18.82
N ASP A 692 19.96 23.52 18.66
CA ASP A 692 18.52 23.55 18.32
C ASP A 692 18.19 22.80 17.02
N SER A 693 19.17 22.62 16.11
CA SER A 693 18.99 21.84 14.88
C SER A 693 18.73 20.35 15.12
N LEU A 694 18.98 19.87 16.34
CA LEU A 694 18.73 18.50 16.78
C LEU A 694 17.42 18.32 17.53
N SER A 695 16.65 19.38 17.79
CA SER A 695 15.44 19.31 18.63
C SER A 695 14.44 18.22 18.22
N ALA A 696 14.34 17.93 16.92
CA ALA A 696 13.46 16.88 16.39
C ALA A 696 13.81 15.47 16.88
N CYS A 697 15.04 15.17 17.30
CA CYS A 697 15.35 13.82 17.82
C CYS A 697 14.95 13.63 19.30
N LEU A 698 14.53 14.70 19.99
CA LEU A 698 14.07 14.65 21.39
C LEU A 698 12.55 14.68 21.51
N ASP A 699 11.79 14.70 20.41
CA ASP A 699 10.32 14.79 20.43
C ASP A 699 9.62 13.44 20.63
N GLY A 700 10.38 12.34 20.63
CA GLY A 700 9.88 10.98 20.81
C GLY A 700 9.15 10.40 19.60
N ASN A 701 9.11 11.09 18.45
CA ASN A 701 8.35 10.71 17.25
C ASN A 701 9.25 10.12 16.16
N PRO A 702 9.15 8.81 15.85
CA PRO A 702 10.01 8.19 14.84
C PRO A 702 9.75 8.64 13.39
N GLN A 703 8.70 9.44 13.15
CA GLN A 703 8.40 10.01 11.83
C GLN A 703 9.14 11.32 11.58
N THR A 704 9.57 12.02 12.63
CA THR A 704 10.47 13.16 12.52
C THR A 704 11.91 12.65 12.51
N PHE A 705 12.84 13.47 11.98
CA PHE A 705 14.25 13.13 11.99
C PHE A 705 15.12 14.39 11.94
N VAL A 706 16.30 14.27 12.52
CA VAL A 706 17.40 15.23 12.35
C VAL A 706 18.28 14.74 11.20
N ARG A 707 18.80 15.70 10.42
CA ARG A 707 19.80 15.45 9.39
C ARG A 707 20.80 16.59 9.38
N LEU A 708 22.03 16.31 9.78
CA LEU A 708 23.09 17.30 9.87
C LEU A 708 24.22 16.96 8.93
N THR A 709 24.77 17.98 8.26
CA THR A 709 25.95 17.88 7.41
C THR A 709 27.16 18.53 8.09
N GLY A 710 28.26 17.82 8.28
CA GLY A 710 29.50 18.33 8.87
C GLY A 710 30.46 17.22 9.30
N GLY A 711 31.76 17.52 9.39
CA GLY A 711 32.80 16.53 9.67
C GLY A 711 32.70 15.86 11.05
N TYR A 712 33.09 14.58 11.12
CA TYR A 712 33.17 13.83 12.38
C TYR A 712 34.48 14.10 13.16
N PRO A 713 34.47 14.01 14.50
CA PRO A 713 33.33 13.65 15.36
C PRO A 713 32.34 14.81 15.55
N TYR A 714 31.05 14.49 15.63
CA TYR A 714 29.99 15.45 15.94
C TYR A 714 29.49 15.21 17.36
N SER A 715 29.41 16.26 18.18
CA SER A 715 29.04 16.16 19.60
C SER A 715 28.01 17.18 19.99
N PHE A 716 27.06 16.77 20.83
CA PHE A 716 26.03 17.62 21.42
C PHE A 716 25.76 17.19 22.86
N ILE A 717 25.18 18.08 23.64
CA ILE A 717 24.84 17.90 25.06
C ILE A 717 23.33 17.90 25.20
N ILE A 718 22.83 16.82 25.78
CA ILE A 718 21.47 16.70 26.29
C ILE A 718 21.52 17.12 27.76
N GLN A 719 20.70 18.09 28.14
CA GLN A 719 20.61 18.62 29.50
C GLN A 719 19.17 18.59 30.01
N THR A 720 18.96 18.04 31.20
CA THR A 720 17.68 18.05 31.93
C THR A 720 17.66 19.15 32.99
N THR A 721 16.48 19.47 33.53
CA THR A 721 16.34 20.51 34.58
C THR A 721 16.87 20.06 35.93
N GLN A 722 16.82 18.77 36.21
CA GLN A 722 17.32 18.14 37.43
C GLN A 722 18.17 16.91 37.10
N LYS A 723 18.89 16.39 38.09
CA LYS A 723 19.69 15.17 37.92
C LYS A 723 18.79 13.94 37.99
N HIS A 724 19.06 12.97 37.12
CA HIS A 724 18.36 11.69 37.07
C HIS A 724 19.35 10.54 37.12
N ASN A 725 18.91 9.37 37.58
CA ASN A 725 19.66 8.13 37.43
C ASN A 725 19.46 7.60 36.00
N ILE A 726 20.51 7.69 35.18
CA ILE A 726 20.50 7.33 33.77
C ILE A 726 21.28 6.02 33.59
N SER A 727 20.65 5.04 32.95
CA SER A 727 21.20 3.71 32.68
C SER A 727 21.69 3.55 31.23
N GLY A 728 21.31 4.45 30.32
CA GLY A 728 21.71 4.37 28.92
C GLY A 728 21.08 5.41 28.00
N ILE A 729 21.18 5.15 26.69
CA ILE A 729 20.55 5.92 25.61
C ILE A 729 19.84 4.97 24.66
N LEU A 730 18.63 5.31 24.25
CA LEU A 730 17.97 4.75 23.08
C LEU A 730 18.30 5.63 21.88
N TYR A 731 18.83 5.03 20.81
CA TYR A 731 19.01 5.66 19.50
C TYR A 731 18.12 4.95 18.48
N MET A 732 17.25 5.70 17.80
CA MET A 732 16.48 5.20 16.68
C MET A 732 16.99 5.84 15.38
N PRO A 733 17.48 5.04 14.41
CA PRO A 733 17.86 5.53 13.09
C PRO A 733 16.70 6.21 12.36
N ARG A 734 17.02 7.05 11.37
CA ARG A 734 16.03 7.61 10.45
C ARG A 734 15.27 6.48 9.74
N GLN A 735 13.94 6.52 9.77
CA GLN A 735 13.09 5.41 9.31
C GLN A 735 12.69 5.45 7.83
N ASN A 736 13.05 6.52 7.10
CA ASN A 736 12.52 6.80 5.77
C ASN A 736 13.58 7.06 4.69
N HIS A 737 14.72 6.37 4.76
CA HIS A 737 15.77 6.51 3.75
C HIS A 737 16.47 5.20 3.44
N ARG A 738 16.24 4.63 2.24
CA ARG A 738 16.69 3.28 1.85
C ARG A 738 18.17 2.99 2.04
N GLU A 739 19.03 4.00 1.84
CA GLU A 739 20.50 3.86 1.98
C GLU A 739 20.99 4.10 3.42
N HIS A 740 20.09 4.16 4.41
CA HIS A 740 20.44 4.42 5.82
C HIS A 740 21.29 5.69 5.99
N GLU A 741 20.94 6.76 5.26
CA GLU A 741 21.75 7.98 5.18
C GLU A 741 22.01 8.55 6.58
N GLY A 742 23.28 8.58 6.96
CA GLY A 742 23.74 9.12 8.23
C GLY A 742 23.45 8.27 9.47
N GLU A 743 23.11 6.99 9.28
CA GLU A 743 22.97 6.04 10.38
C GLU A 743 24.28 5.90 11.17
N LEU A 744 24.15 6.03 12.50
CA LEU A 744 25.27 5.96 13.44
C LEU A 744 25.96 4.60 13.42
N ARG A 745 27.28 4.60 13.24
CA ARG A 745 28.10 3.39 13.30
C ARG A 745 28.92 3.34 14.58
N SER A 746 29.67 4.38 14.90
CA SER A 746 30.53 4.42 16.09
C SER A 746 30.19 5.63 16.95
N TYR A 747 30.23 5.47 18.26
CA TYR A 747 29.83 6.52 19.20
C TYR A 747 30.68 6.53 20.48
N CYS A 748 30.68 7.67 21.15
CA CYS A 748 31.19 7.85 22.51
C CYS A 748 30.17 8.67 23.31
N ILE A 749 29.90 8.26 24.55
CA ILE A 749 28.95 8.93 25.44
C ILE A 749 29.68 9.27 26.74
N GLU A 750 29.54 10.51 27.17
CA GLU A 750 30.10 11.02 28.42
C GLU A 750 29.00 11.60 29.31
N ALA A 751 29.12 11.43 30.62
CA ALA A 751 28.24 12.04 31.62
C ALA A 751 28.98 13.12 32.41
N TRP A 752 28.27 14.19 32.78
CA TRP A 752 28.83 15.23 33.65
C TRP A 752 28.75 14.79 35.11
N VAL A 753 29.89 14.42 35.71
CA VAL A 753 29.98 13.90 37.08
C VAL A 753 31.12 14.57 37.81
N ASN A 754 30.85 15.14 38.99
CA ASN A 754 31.82 15.86 39.82
C ASN A 754 32.55 16.97 39.02
N ASP A 755 31.80 17.79 38.30
CA ASP A 755 32.29 18.91 37.48
C ASP A 755 33.29 18.51 36.38
N THR A 756 33.24 17.25 35.93
CA THR A 756 34.06 16.72 34.85
C THR A 756 33.26 15.81 33.93
N TRP A 757 33.62 15.78 32.64
CA TRP A 757 33.09 14.80 31.70
C TRP A 757 33.76 13.45 31.92
N LYS A 758 32.97 12.40 32.12
CA LYS A 758 33.46 11.03 32.24
C LYS A 758 32.82 10.16 31.17
N GLN A 759 33.64 9.43 30.42
CA GLN A 759 33.16 8.45 29.47
C GLN A 759 32.38 7.34 30.20
N VAL A 760 31.12 7.13 29.80
CA VAL A 760 30.24 6.10 30.37
C VAL A 760 30.02 4.93 29.41
N GLN A 761 30.14 5.19 28.10
CA GLN A 761 30.06 4.15 27.08
C GLN A 761 30.79 4.57 25.79
N LYS A 762 31.36 3.61 25.07
CA LYS A 762 31.93 3.79 23.73
C LYS A 762 31.81 2.49 22.96
N GLY A 763 31.29 2.54 21.73
CA GLY A 763 31.01 1.32 21.00
C GLY A 763 30.76 1.52 19.52
N LYS A 764 30.35 0.41 18.89
CA LYS A 764 29.88 0.36 17.51
C LYS A 764 28.52 -0.32 17.45
N LEU A 765 27.67 0.14 16.54
CA LEU A 765 26.36 -0.43 16.24
C LEU A 765 26.41 -1.22 14.93
N SER A 766 25.43 -2.10 14.74
CA SER A 766 25.12 -2.71 13.44
C SER A 766 24.07 -1.89 12.70
N SER A 767 24.14 -1.85 11.37
CA SER A 767 23.15 -1.14 10.55
C SER A 767 21.80 -1.88 10.56
N SER A 768 20.72 -1.17 10.85
CA SER A 768 19.33 -1.64 10.75
C SER A 768 18.36 -0.47 10.98
N TYR A 769 17.09 -0.60 10.60
CA TYR A 769 16.07 0.35 11.05
C TYR A 769 15.61 0.15 12.50
N GLU A 770 15.98 -0.96 13.16
CA GLU A 770 15.54 -1.25 14.53
C GLU A 770 16.09 -0.23 15.56
N PRO A 771 15.32 0.07 16.63
CA PRO A 771 15.81 0.87 17.74
C PRO A 771 17.04 0.23 18.41
N LYS A 772 18.02 1.05 18.81
CA LYS A 772 19.29 0.64 19.39
C LYS A 772 19.39 1.09 20.85
N ARG A 773 19.44 0.15 21.78
CA ARG A 773 19.62 0.42 23.21
C ARG A 773 21.10 0.36 23.58
N ILE A 774 21.65 1.51 23.99
CA ILE A 774 23.04 1.69 24.41
C ILE A 774 23.07 1.78 25.93
N THR A 775 23.28 0.65 26.60
CA THR A 775 23.40 0.60 28.07
C THR A 775 24.76 1.11 28.51
N PHE A 776 24.81 1.89 29.59
CA PHE A 776 26.06 2.32 30.21
C PHE A 776 26.71 1.20 31.01
N LEU A 777 28.01 1.32 31.28
CA LEU A 777 28.72 0.36 32.13
C LEU A 777 28.20 0.35 33.57
N HIS A 778 27.80 1.53 34.06
CA HIS A 778 27.17 1.75 35.34
C HIS A 778 26.15 2.87 35.20
N GLU A 779 25.08 2.84 36.00
CA GLU A 779 24.15 3.95 36.14
C GLU A 779 24.89 5.21 36.59
N VAL A 780 24.46 6.36 36.07
CA VAL A 780 25.05 7.65 36.41
C VAL A 780 23.98 8.64 36.84
N TYR A 781 24.24 9.32 37.97
CA TYR A 781 23.38 10.37 38.47
C TYR A 781 23.85 11.73 37.94
N THR A 782 23.17 12.25 36.91
CA THR A 782 23.57 13.47 36.20
C THR A 782 22.38 14.20 35.57
N ASP A 783 22.56 15.49 35.29
CA ASP A 783 21.65 16.34 34.53
C ASP A 783 22.16 16.56 33.09
N ARG A 784 23.34 16.06 32.72
CA ARG A 784 23.97 16.31 31.42
C ARG A 784 24.67 15.09 30.85
N ILE A 785 24.32 14.77 29.61
CA ILE A 785 24.95 13.73 28.80
C ILE A 785 25.50 14.36 27.53
N ARG A 786 26.78 14.12 27.23
CA ARG A 786 27.36 14.44 25.93
C ARG A 786 27.31 13.20 25.06
N PHE A 787 26.65 13.32 23.92
CA PHE A 787 26.63 12.31 22.88
C PHE A 787 27.59 12.71 21.77
N THR A 788 28.50 11.82 21.40
CA THR A 788 29.45 12.03 20.31
C THR A 788 29.29 10.93 19.26
N ALA A 789 28.81 11.30 18.08
CA ALA A 789 28.89 10.48 16.88
C ALA A 789 30.33 10.51 16.34
N LEU A 790 31.01 9.36 16.32
CA LEU A 790 32.40 9.23 15.88
C LEU A 790 32.51 8.93 14.38
N ASP A 791 31.60 8.11 13.85
CA ASP A 791 31.39 7.89 12.41
C ASP A 791 30.02 7.26 12.12
N THR A 792 29.60 7.31 10.86
CA THR A 792 28.38 6.70 10.32
C THR A 792 28.72 5.62 9.29
N PHE A 793 27.73 4.82 8.90
CA PHE A 793 27.88 3.78 7.86
C PHE A 793 28.14 4.36 6.46
N SER A 794 27.85 5.65 6.25
CA SER A 794 28.08 6.37 5.00
C SER A 794 29.38 7.20 4.97
N ALA A 795 30.22 7.15 6.02
CA ALA A 795 31.42 7.97 6.11
C ALA A 795 32.46 7.63 5.00
N PRO A 796 33.15 8.64 4.41
CA PRO A 796 34.15 8.41 3.36
C PRO A 796 35.26 7.43 3.77
N GLY A 797 35.62 6.50 2.89
CA GLY A 797 36.70 5.52 3.09
C GLY A 797 36.31 4.24 3.85
N LYS A 798 35.03 4.05 4.18
CA LYS A 798 34.56 2.89 4.97
C LYS A 798 33.25 2.27 4.47
N SER A 799 32.90 2.49 3.20
CA SER A 799 31.70 1.90 2.62
C SER A 799 31.85 0.37 2.50
N CYS A 800 30.89 -0.34 3.10
CA CYS A 800 30.73 -1.77 2.89
C CYS A 800 29.94 -2.00 1.61
N PHE A 801 30.43 -2.87 0.73
CA PHE A 801 29.70 -3.32 -0.44
C PHE A 801 29.62 -4.85 -0.41
N TRP A 802 28.53 -5.39 -0.92
CA TRP A 802 28.41 -6.83 -1.10
C TRP A 802 29.05 -7.19 -2.44
N ALA A 803 29.94 -8.18 -2.41
CA ALA A 803 30.57 -8.72 -3.61
C ALA A 803 30.31 -10.22 -3.66
N MET A 804 29.90 -10.70 -4.83
CA MET A 804 29.77 -12.12 -5.10
C MET A 804 31.16 -12.71 -5.33
N GLU A 805 31.52 -13.70 -4.51
CA GLU A 805 32.65 -14.60 -4.66
C GLU A 805 32.14 -15.97 -5.16
N PRO A 806 33.03 -16.87 -5.62
CA PRO A 806 32.63 -18.17 -6.16
C PRO A 806 31.76 -19.04 -5.24
N ASP A 807 31.80 -18.82 -3.93
CA ASP A 807 31.05 -19.57 -2.91
C ASP A 807 29.98 -18.76 -2.17
N GLY A 808 29.73 -17.51 -2.57
CA GLY A 808 28.62 -16.72 -2.02
C GLY A 808 28.84 -15.21 -2.03
N TRP A 809 27.88 -14.49 -1.49
CA TRP A 809 27.98 -13.05 -1.29
C TRP A 809 28.68 -12.72 0.02
N TYR A 810 29.68 -11.84 -0.04
CA TYR A 810 30.41 -11.38 1.13
C TYR A 810 30.37 -9.87 1.22
N GLN A 811 30.19 -9.35 2.42
CA GLN A 811 30.36 -7.94 2.70
C GLN A 811 31.86 -7.62 2.72
N LYS A 812 32.29 -6.72 1.85
CA LYS A 812 33.67 -6.24 1.74
C LYS A 812 33.72 -4.76 2.08
N GLU A 813 34.81 -4.33 2.71
CA GLU A 813 35.09 -2.91 2.92
C GLU A 813 35.84 -2.37 1.69
N ALA A 814 35.36 -1.29 1.08
CA ALA A 814 36.08 -0.57 0.04
C ALA A 814 36.87 0.59 0.64
N ASP A 815 38.16 0.68 0.31
CA ASP A 815 38.87 1.95 0.38
C ASP A 815 38.43 2.81 -0.82
N THR A 816 37.56 3.79 -0.56
CA THR A 816 36.97 4.65 -1.59
C THR A 816 37.99 5.55 -2.28
N THR A 817 39.24 5.60 -1.82
CA THR A 817 40.33 6.28 -2.54
C THR A 817 40.82 5.48 -3.75
N ALA A 818 40.56 4.16 -3.80
CA ALA A 818 41.01 3.26 -4.85
C ALA A 818 39.96 2.98 -5.96
N ASN A 819 38.66 3.28 -5.75
CA ASN A 819 37.58 3.04 -6.72
C ASN A 819 36.82 4.34 -7.08
N PRO A 820 37.20 5.04 -8.18
CA PRO A 820 36.63 6.32 -8.59
C PRO A 820 35.16 6.29 -9.03
N GLU A 821 34.61 5.11 -9.31
CA GLU A 821 33.23 4.91 -9.77
C GLU A 821 32.18 5.24 -8.68
N PHE A 822 32.56 5.27 -7.41
CA PHE A 822 31.70 5.65 -6.28
C PHE A 822 31.83 7.12 -5.85
N LYS A 823 32.70 7.89 -6.52
CA LYS A 823 33.17 9.22 -6.07
C LYS A 823 32.12 10.34 -6.14
N GLY A 824 30.95 10.09 -6.77
CA GLY A 824 29.82 11.01 -6.88
C GLY A 824 28.54 10.55 -6.19
N GLN A 825 28.56 9.39 -5.52
CA GLN A 825 27.39 8.78 -4.85
C GLN A 825 27.50 8.79 -3.32
N LEU A 826 28.62 9.27 -2.77
CA LEU A 826 28.87 9.20 -1.33
C LEU A 826 28.28 10.43 -0.62
N PRO A 827 27.54 10.23 0.48
CA PRO A 827 27.03 11.34 1.27
C PRO A 827 28.17 12.19 1.82
N GLN A 828 27.91 13.48 2.02
CA GLN A 828 28.72 14.32 2.92
C GLN A 828 28.78 13.64 4.31
N ASP A 829 29.69 14.05 5.19
CA ASP A 829 29.65 13.61 6.58
C ASP A 829 28.26 13.98 7.17
N ILE A 830 27.33 13.03 7.22
CA ILE A 830 25.92 13.25 7.57
C ILE A 830 25.57 12.42 8.76
N PHE A 831 25.08 13.04 9.83
CA PHE A 831 24.46 12.35 10.95
C PHE A 831 22.94 12.44 10.85
N SER A 832 22.24 11.33 11.08
CA SER A 832 20.79 11.30 11.19
C SER A 832 20.30 10.46 12.37
N ALA A 833 19.18 10.88 12.94
CA ALA A 833 18.48 10.19 14.00
C ALA A 833 17.00 10.56 13.94
N SER A 834 16.12 9.61 14.24
CA SER A 834 14.70 9.91 14.48
C SER A 834 14.44 10.14 15.96
N VAL A 835 14.96 9.28 16.85
CA VAL A 835 14.75 9.41 18.30
C VAL A 835 16.07 9.23 19.04
N ILE A 836 16.32 10.07 20.04
CA ILE A 836 17.37 9.92 21.05
C ILE A 836 16.75 10.13 22.43
N ASN A 837 16.48 9.03 23.13
CA ASN A 837 15.88 9.06 24.46
C ASN A 837 16.90 8.63 25.52
N LEU A 838 16.83 9.25 26.70
CA LEU A 838 17.56 8.76 27.87
C LEU A 838 16.87 7.49 28.39
N LEU A 839 17.64 6.45 28.65
CA LEU A 839 17.16 5.28 29.39
C LEU A 839 17.43 5.54 30.87
N LEU A 840 16.38 5.54 31.68
CA LEU A 840 16.45 5.78 33.11
C LEU A 840 16.77 4.48 33.86
N ALA A 841 17.28 4.59 35.08
CA ALA A 841 17.33 3.45 36.00
C ALA A 841 15.91 3.07 36.43
N GLU A 842 15.69 1.80 36.76
CA GLU A 842 14.34 1.24 36.98
C GLU A 842 13.49 2.05 37.98
N GLU A 843 14.05 2.45 39.14
CA GLU A 843 13.32 3.25 40.14
C GLU A 843 12.94 4.65 39.62
N GLU A 844 13.83 5.27 38.84
CA GLU A 844 13.63 6.60 38.25
C GLU A 844 12.59 6.53 37.12
N GLU A 845 12.71 5.54 36.25
CA GLU A 845 11.75 5.28 35.18
C GLU A 845 10.34 5.08 35.75
N MET A 846 10.21 4.28 36.81
CA MET A 846 8.95 4.06 37.52
C MET A 846 8.34 5.36 38.06
N ALA A 847 9.16 6.28 38.58
CA ALA A 847 8.70 7.57 39.09
C ALA A 847 8.18 8.48 37.96
N VAL A 848 8.92 8.55 36.85
CA VAL A 848 8.50 9.31 35.65
C VAL A 848 7.23 8.73 35.06
N TRP A 849 7.12 7.41 34.97
CA TRP A 849 5.91 6.72 34.50
C TRP A 849 4.68 7.07 35.34
N LYS A 850 4.80 7.09 36.68
CA LYS A 850 3.70 7.48 37.58
C LYS A 850 3.26 8.92 37.37
N GLN A 851 4.22 9.83 37.25
CA GLN A 851 3.94 11.23 36.93
C GLN A 851 3.23 11.38 35.58
N HIS A 852 3.68 10.64 34.56
CA HIS A 852 3.06 10.62 33.23
C HIS A 852 1.60 10.14 33.27
N ALA A 853 1.33 9.06 34.00
CA ALA A 853 -0.02 8.53 34.20
C ALA A 853 -0.96 9.52 34.92
N GLU A 854 -0.46 10.21 35.95
CA GLU A 854 -1.22 11.24 36.67
C GLU A 854 -1.60 12.40 35.74
N GLN A 855 -0.66 12.91 34.93
CA GLN A 855 -0.91 14.00 33.98
C GLN A 855 -1.98 13.63 32.93
N ARG A 856 -1.94 12.40 32.41
CA ARG A 856 -2.97 11.89 31.48
C ARG A 856 -4.36 11.86 32.13
N SER A 857 -4.45 11.40 33.37
CA SER A 857 -5.72 11.33 34.09
C SER A 857 -6.37 12.72 34.27
N VAL A 858 -5.55 13.77 34.37
CA VAL A 858 -5.98 15.17 34.45
C VAL A 858 -6.38 15.69 33.06
N HIS A 859 -5.58 15.44 32.01
CA HIS A 859 -5.92 15.83 30.64
C HIS A 859 -7.20 15.16 30.12
N LEU A 860 -7.44 13.88 30.44
CA LEU A 860 -8.69 13.19 30.12
C LEU A 860 -9.89 13.81 30.84
N LYS A 861 -9.72 14.24 32.11
CA LYS A 861 -10.78 14.96 32.86
C LYS A 861 -11.02 16.36 32.30
N GLU A 862 -9.97 17.07 31.92
CA GLU A 862 -10.06 18.42 31.34
C GLU A 862 -10.64 18.41 29.92
N ALA A 863 -10.30 17.42 29.09
CA ALA A 863 -10.87 17.19 27.77
C ALA A 863 -12.39 16.90 27.84
N VAL A 864 -12.85 16.16 28.85
CA VAL A 864 -14.29 15.95 29.11
C VAL A 864 -15.01 17.25 29.47
N THR A 865 -14.32 18.23 30.04
CA THR A 865 -14.87 19.60 30.27
C THR A 865 -14.76 20.54 29.08
N SER A 866 -13.79 20.36 28.16
CA SER A 866 -13.58 21.26 27.01
C SER A 866 -14.38 20.87 25.76
N ILE A 867 -14.97 19.67 25.69
CA ILE A 867 -15.85 19.23 24.59
C ILE A 867 -17.16 20.07 24.50
N ALA A 868 -17.42 20.98 25.43
CA ALA A 868 -18.48 22.00 25.29
C ALA A 868 -18.11 23.18 24.36
N SER A 869 -16.85 23.32 23.93
CA SER A 869 -16.41 24.42 23.06
C SER A 869 -15.14 24.07 22.30
N GLU A 870 -15.27 23.53 21.09
CA GLU A 870 -14.50 23.90 19.89
C GLU A 870 -14.66 22.83 18.81
N LYS A 871 -15.35 23.20 17.73
CA LYS A 871 -15.31 22.50 16.45
C LYS A 871 -14.21 23.15 15.60
N SER A 872 -13.47 22.30 14.89
CA SER A 872 -12.58 22.56 13.75
C SER A 872 -11.08 22.59 14.07
N ALA A 873 -10.41 21.46 13.79
CA ALA A 873 -9.11 21.40 13.13
C ALA A 873 -8.83 19.92 12.76
N THR A 874 -8.97 19.58 11.48
CA THR A 874 -8.43 18.35 10.89
C THR A 874 -6.98 18.61 10.52
N ALA A 875 -6.05 17.92 11.17
CA ALA A 875 -4.62 17.96 10.83
C ALA A 875 -4.29 16.84 9.85
N GLU A 876 -3.69 17.23 8.72
CA GLU A 876 -3.18 16.38 7.66
C GLU A 876 -1.93 15.63 8.14
N ILE A 877 -1.89 14.31 7.90
CA ILE A 877 -0.68 13.48 7.98
C ILE A 877 -0.18 13.34 6.53
N ASP A 878 1.00 13.90 6.25
CA ASP A 878 1.67 13.79 4.95
C ASP A 878 1.94 12.32 4.59
N ASN A 879 1.57 11.94 3.36
CA ASN A 879 1.87 10.65 2.73
C ASN A 879 3.04 10.78 1.76
#